data_AF-A0A831VWH6-F1
#
_entry.id   AF-A0A831VWH6-F1
#
_cell.length_a   1.000
_cell.length_b   1.000
_cell.length_c   1.000
_cell.angle_alpha   90.00
_cell.angle_beta   90.00
_cell.angle_gamma   90.00
#
_symmetry.space_group_name_H-M   'P 1'
#
loop_
_entity.id
_entity.type
_entity.pdbx_description
1 polymer ?
#
loop_
_entity_poly.entity_id
_entity_poly.type
_entity_poly.pdbx_seq_one_letter_code
_entity_poly.pdbx_strand_id
1 'polypeptide(L)'
;MGTRKNAKFLTATERENFVRACVLLKADIVNPGASANLRYSKWDEFAAVHWMIQEAFAPGSPTVNFGHGGMGAYSFLSWHRYFLFHMEQQLQSKVPGVMVPYWDWTDPSSIMTNTFMGPDGTTGGRVQQGYFAVNRPDTGPNTTTLPAWWPASLNGWTLSDIFPSNARGGLKRSTGAAADTPLPSPIDIQQALAKANYPDFQGGLEAGVGIASGHRLHNDMHRWFGGHMQILQASPFDPFFYLVHCNVDRLWAMWQADGHMNEFPANPPGAGDAHHHRNDLMYPWIGGAAGYGTNAAIAGSVPMPSWVTGPGAKTNADTLNYRSEFGYTYDTLPILGIGLDRTGSMLGLTPDPMVTTNPDVTKWEAAKRGVSAFLQDAETAQASGDIYLTAGIKTFRSLLGNDFDFVFGAPNYGLIKTGSSFSKSTFDLNITSIVPGGGTPLADALQDVQNTLVEAPFGGDPTEERRYLAILTDGIRTSGAPMNSIPNGSFSRTAIFAMGFGTGADVSYPTLETLKNKGLNLSTQQVFHGENAGTIDKFYSNALAAAIGFTTIFDPVIELFAGEHTHLYFDATSAEDAFFITAQGMDFEDRNWKFMLHGPNGFMLYGNDKEHEHGESCHHCCPSPHVTAKQSDGRLTVMVQRGNTAKHCWVGKWELMIAYKANNFDGMVMPTLGEQLFPVSAGPIRGPRYSRLLNDPKKRIATRNILTKSQHGLDIRALSTNRNENDACNIVANVYARTNLKIELDTKSLMVQPGEEINITINVQAAVGGVAYMSGFARMVAPNFDISKLLPREKVDEIIKKIEDSEREKGGSDREKCKPELDIALILAQLEKEKKGLEFIKDKEVKVVSHEGGPSHVHVHETEIPGTYHFGIYVDGKYTPNAVGKNGHDHGNIENIHVNDEELETFSRLLNISVAVVKG
;
A
#
# COMPACT_ATOMS: atom_id res chain seq x y z
N MET A 1 7.39 -14.14 -15.43
CA MET A 1 6.04 -13.62 -15.16
C MET A 1 6.08 -12.84 -13.86
N GLY A 2 5.15 -11.90 -13.67
CA GLY A 2 5.32 -10.81 -12.71
C GLY A 2 4.03 -10.44 -11.98
N THR A 3 3.87 -9.15 -11.69
CA THR A 3 2.76 -8.65 -10.87
C THR A 3 1.67 -8.03 -11.73
N ARG A 4 0.45 -8.55 -11.63
CA ARG A 4 -0.75 -7.94 -12.23
C ARG A 4 -1.23 -6.80 -11.32
N LYS A 5 -1.49 -5.63 -11.93
CA LYS A 5 -1.75 -4.38 -11.21
C LYS A 5 -3.11 -3.80 -11.57
N ASN A 6 -3.63 -2.93 -10.71
CA ASN A 6 -4.80 -2.15 -11.06
C ASN A 6 -4.48 -1.23 -12.24
N ALA A 7 -5.30 -1.30 -13.28
CA ALA A 7 -5.21 -0.47 -14.47
C ALA A 7 -5.17 1.04 -14.15
N LYS A 8 -5.78 1.46 -13.03
CA LYS A 8 -5.77 2.85 -12.55
C LYS A 8 -4.36 3.35 -12.18
N PHE A 9 -3.50 2.48 -11.63
CA PHE A 9 -2.17 2.84 -11.12
C PHE A 9 -1.01 2.41 -12.02
N LEU A 10 -1.30 1.92 -13.23
CA LEU A 10 -0.27 1.72 -14.23
C LEU A 10 0.38 3.06 -14.59
N THR A 11 1.70 3.06 -14.69
CA THR A 11 2.49 4.14 -15.27
C THR A 11 2.12 4.37 -16.73
N ALA A 12 2.41 5.56 -17.27
CA ALA A 12 2.19 5.86 -18.69
C ALA A 12 2.84 4.82 -19.62
N THR A 13 4.06 4.39 -19.31
CA THR A 13 4.78 3.35 -20.07
C THR A 13 4.10 1.99 -19.99
N GLU A 14 3.63 1.56 -18.82
CA GLU A 14 2.90 0.29 -18.69
C GLU A 14 1.59 0.31 -19.47
N ARG A 15 0.85 1.43 -19.43
CA ARG A 15 -0.37 1.63 -20.22
C ARG A 15 -0.09 1.53 -21.73
N GLU A 16 0.93 2.24 -22.21
CA GLU A 16 1.32 2.22 -23.61
C GLU A 16 1.76 0.82 -24.06
N ASN A 17 2.60 0.14 -23.28
CA ASN A 17 3.08 -1.19 -23.61
C ASN A 17 1.96 -2.22 -23.66
N PHE A 18 1.00 -2.16 -22.73
CA PHE A 18 -0.18 -3.04 -22.74
C PHE A 18 -1.02 -2.83 -24.00
N VAL A 19 -1.38 -1.58 -24.31
CA VAL A 19 -2.15 -1.23 -25.52
C VAL A 19 -1.41 -1.65 -26.78
N ARG A 20 -0.12 -1.34 -26.86
CA ARG A 20 0.73 -1.72 -28.00
C ARG A 20 0.70 -3.22 -28.21
N ALA A 21 0.80 -4.02 -27.14
CA ALA A 21 0.71 -5.48 -27.23
C ALA A 21 -0.66 -5.93 -27.78
N CYS A 22 -1.77 -5.36 -27.29
CA CYS A 22 -3.13 -5.64 -27.80
C CYS A 22 -3.25 -5.32 -29.30
N VAL A 23 -2.80 -4.13 -29.71
CA VAL A 23 -2.86 -3.66 -31.11
C VAL A 23 -2.00 -4.53 -32.03
N LEU A 24 -0.78 -4.89 -31.60
CA LEU A 24 0.09 -5.78 -32.38
C LEU A 24 -0.50 -7.19 -32.50
N LEU A 25 -1.16 -7.70 -31.45
CA LEU A 25 -1.85 -8.99 -31.50
C LEU A 25 -3.07 -8.96 -32.43
N LYS A 26 -3.81 -7.84 -32.45
CA LYS A 26 -4.91 -7.61 -33.38
C LYS A 26 -4.45 -7.47 -34.84
N ALA A 27 -3.25 -6.95 -35.08
CA ALA A 27 -2.68 -6.82 -36.42
C ALA A 27 -2.11 -8.14 -36.97
N ASP A 28 -1.93 -9.16 -36.13
CA ASP A 28 -1.36 -10.45 -36.49
C ASP A 28 -2.42 -11.37 -37.14
N ILE A 29 -2.56 -11.27 -38.47
CA ILE A 29 -3.56 -12.04 -39.24
C ILE A 29 -3.13 -13.50 -39.39
N VAL A 30 -3.98 -14.41 -38.92
CA VAL A 30 -3.72 -15.86 -38.93
C VAL A 30 -3.98 -16.48 -40.30
N ASN A 31 -4.97 -15.96 -41.04
CA ASN A 31 -5.39 -16.47 -42.35
C ASN A 31 -5.20 -15.44 -43.50
N PRO A 32 -3.97 -14.99 -43.80
CA PRO A 32 -3.72 -13.88 -44.73
C PRO A 32 -4.24 -14.14 -46.16
N GLY A 33 -4.40 -15.42 -46.56
CA GLY A 33 -4.95 -15.82 -47.85
C GLY A 33 -6.46 -15.63 -48.01
N ALA A 34 -7.22 -15.40 -46.93
CA ALA A 34 -8.65 -15.14 -47.00
C ALA A 34 -8.97 -13.74 -47.57
N SER A 35 -10.18 -13.55 -48.07
CA SER A 35 -10.70 -12.23 -48.43
C SER A 35 -10.69 -11.29 -47.22
N ALA A 36 -10.52 -9.99 -47.45
CA ALA A 36 -10.30 -9.03 -46.36
C ALA A 36 -11.39 -9.07 -45.26
N ASN A 37 -12.65 -9.31 -45.63
CA ASN A 37 -13.76 -9.40 -44.70
C ASN A 37 -13.83 -10.72 -43.91
N LEU A 38 -13.12 -11.76 -44.35
CA LEU A 38 -13.00 -13.06 -43.69
C LEU A 38 -11.63 -13.26 -43.00
N ARG A 39 -10.76 -12.24 -43.00
CA ARG A 39 -9.51 -12.32 -42.25
C ARG A 39 -9.78 -12.18 -40.76
N TYR A 40 -9.12 -13.01 -39.96
CA TYR A 40 -9.14 -12.92 -38.50
C TYR A 40 -7.71 -12.89 -37.96
N SER A 41 -7.55 -12.22 -36.84
CA SER A 41 -6.28 -12.04 -36.16
C SER A 41 -6.08 -13.03 -35.02
N LYS A 42 -4.87 -13.05 -34.46
CA LYS A 42 -4.57 -13.80 -33.24
C LYS A 42 -5.41 -13.33 -32.05
N TRP A 43 -5.78 -12.05 -31.99
CA TRP A 43 -6.75 -11.54 -31.03
C TRP A 43 -8.14 -12.16 -31.23
N ASP A 44 -8.61 -12.22 -32.47
CA ASP A 44 -9.95 -12.74 -32.80
C ASP A 44 -10.07 -14.25 -32.51
N GLU A 45 -8.96 -15.01 -32.56
CA GLU A 45 -8.94 -16.40 -32.12
C GLU A 45 -9.39 -16.57 -30.66
N PHE A 46 -9.07 -15.64 -29.75
CA PHE A 46 -9.51 -15.73 -28.36
C PHE A 46 -11.02 -15.55 -28.21
N ALA A 47 -11.63 -14.68 -29.03
CA ALA A 47 -13.09 -14.56 -29.08
C ALA A 47 -13.73 -15.84 -29.64
N ALA A 48 -13.14 -16.43 -30.68
CA ALA A 48 -13.61 -17.70 -31.23
C ALA A 48 -13.49 -18.86 -30.23
N VAL A 49 -12.36 -18.96 -29.52
CA VAL A 49 -12.12 -19.98 -28.48
C VAL A 49 -13.17 -19.88 -27.37
N HIS A 50 -13.47 -18.67 -26.90
CA HIS A 50 -14.50 -18.45 -25.88
C HIS A 50 -15.91 -18.81 -26.35
N TRP A 51 -16.23 -18.64 -27.64
CA TRP A 51 -17.48 -19.18 -28.20
C TRP A 51 -17.46 -20.71 -28.26
N MET A 52 -16.38 -21.31 -28.77
CA MET A 52 -16.27 -22.76 -28.96
C MET A 52 -16.46 -23.56 -27.67
N ILE A 53 -15.95 -23.06 -26.55
CA ILE A 53 -16.07 -23.74 -25.25
C ILE A 53 -17.48 -23.70 -24.67
N GLN A 54 -18.36 -22.82 -25.14
CA GLN A 54 -19.75 -22.73 -24.66
C GLN A 54 -20.61 -23.86 -25.20
N GLU A 55 -20.25 -24.38 -26.38
CA GLU A 55 -20.96 -25.44 -27.08
C GLU A 55 -20.02 -26.64 -27.31
N ALA A 56 -19.17 -26.96 -26.32
CA ALA A 56 -18.20 -28.06 -26.43
C ALA A 56 -18.87 -29.44 -26.25
N PHE A 57 -18.16 -30.50 -26.60
CA PHE A 57 -18.51 -31.88 -26.25
C PHE A 57 -17.29 -32.60 -25.67
N ALA A 58 -17.55 -33.61 -24.86
CA ALA A 58 -16.52 -34.39 -24.15
C ALA A 58 -16.94 -35.86 -24.03
N PRO A 59 -16.03 -36.78 -23.66
CA PRO A 59 -16.38 -38.18 -23.47
C PRO A 59 -17.58 -38.36 -22.51
N GLY A 60 -18.64 -38.99 -23.01
CA GLY A 60 -19.86 -39.20 -22.24
C GLY A 60 -20.77 -37.98 -22.06
N SER A 61 -20.43 -36.81 -22.63
CA SER A 61 -21.30 -35.62 -22.61
C SER A 61 -21.38 -34.94 -23.98
N PRO A 62 -22.59 -34.84 -24.58
CA PRO A 62 -22.77 -34.23 -25.90
C PRO A 62 -22.72 -32.70 -25.88
N THR A 63 -22.83 -32.07 -24.71
CA THR A 63 -22.79 -30.63 -24.53
C THR A 63 -22.18 -30.29 -23.17
N VAL A 64 -21.09 -29.53 -23.18
CA VAL A 64 -20.38 -29.05 -21.99
C VAL A 64 -20.02 -27.59 -22.22
N ASN A 65 -20.26 -26.74 -21.23
CA ASN A 65 -19.76 -25.36 -21.24
C ASN A 65 -18.59 -25.26 -20.26
N PHE A 66 -17.36 -25.39 -20.76
CA PHE A 66 -16.17 -25.50 -19.89
C PHE A 66 -15.85 -24.21 -19.12
N GLY A 67 -16.27 -23.06 -19.64
CA GLY A 67 -15.96 -21.76 -19.06
C GLY A 67 -17.09 -21.18 -18.20
N HIS A 68 -18.33 -21.63 -18.34
CA HIS A 68 -19.49 -21.04 -17.65
C HIS A 68 -20.54 -22.12 -17.38
N GLY A 69 -21.33 -21.97 -16.32
CA GLY A 69 -22.44 -22.92 -16.11
C GLY A 69 -23.24 -22.71 -14.84
N GLY A 70 -22.85 -21.77 -13.98
CA GLY A 70 -23.52 -21.54 -12.73
C GLY A 70 -23.39 -22.72 -11.75
N MET A 71 -24.44 -22.96 -10.96
CA MET A 71 -24.38 -23.86 -9.80
C MET A 71 -24.20 -25.32 -10.22
N GLY A 72 -23.00 -25.86 -9.99
CA GLY A 72 -22.60 -27.21 -10.37
C GLY A 72 -21.41 -27.25 -11.33
N ALA A 73 -21.15 -26.17 -12.07
CA ALA A 73 -20.02 -26.03 -13.01
C ALA A 73 -18.87 -25.22 -12.38
N TYR A 74 -18.00 -25.89 -11.62
CA TYR A 74 -16.97 -25.25 -10.79
C TYR A 74 -15.69 -24.83 -11.54
N SER A 75 -15.65 -24.98 -12.86
CA SER A 75 -14.48 -24.62 -13.69
C SER A 75 -14.41 -23.15 -14.09
N PHE A 76 -15.42 -22.33 -13.80
CA PHE A 76 -15.45 -20.93 -14.23
C PHE A 76 -14.16 -20.18 -13.87
N LEU A 77 -13.73 -20.24 -12.61
CA LEU A 77 -12.52 -19.53 -12.16
C LEU A 77 -11.24 -20.15 -12.75
N SER A 78 -11.09 -21.47 -12.68
CA SER A 78 -9.93 -22.21 -13.21
C SER A 78 -9.73 -22.00 -14.73
N TRP A 79 -10.82 -22.05 -15.49
CA TRP A 79 -10.79 -21.92 -16.94
C TRP A 79 -10.39 -20.50 -17.35
N HIS A 80 -11.00 -19.48 -16.74
CA HIS A 80 -10.67 -18.08 -17.03
C HIS A 80 -9.27 -17.70 -16.55
N ARG A 81 -8.81 -18.23 -15.41
CA ARG A 81 -7.41 -18.08 -14.96
C ARG A 81 -6.43 -18.54 -16.04
N TYR A 82 -6.64 -19.73 -16.60
CA TYR A 82 -5.75 -20.26 -17.63
C TYR A 82 -5.93 -19.55 -18.99
N PHE A 83 -7.14 -19.09 -19.31
CA PHE A 83 -7.42 -18.25 -20.48
C PHE A 83 -6.64 -16.93 -20.43
N LEU A 84 -6.65 -16.24 -19.28
CA LEU A 84 -5.89 -15.02 -19.05
C LEU A 84 -4.38 -15.27 -19.18
N PHE A 85 -3.90 -16.39 -18.65
CA PHE A 85 -2.50 -16.77 -18.78
C PHE A 85 -2.07 -16.93 -20.25
N HIS A 86 -2.83 -17.66 -21.06
CA HIS A 86 -2.53 -17.80 -22.50
C HIS A 86 -2.58 -16.46 -23.22
N MET A 87 -3.55 -15.61 -22.89
CA MET A 87 -3.62 -14.26 -23.44
C MET A 87 -2.36 -13.45 -23.09
N GLU A 88 -1.95 -13.48 -21.82
CA GLU A 88 -0.76 -12.78 -21.35
C GLU A 88 0.51 -13.27 -22.05
N GLN A 89 0.65 -14.58 -22.28
CA GLN A 89 1.76 -15.13 -23.08
C GLN A 89 1.75 -14.60 -24.51
N GLN A 90 0.59 -14.50 -25.16
CA GLN A 90 0.48 -13.95 -26.50
C GLN A 90 0.81 -12.45 -26.53
N LEU A 91 0.38 -11.68 -25.53
CA LEU A 91 0.75 -10.26 -25.40
C LEU A 91 2.26 -10.11 -25.19
N GLN A 92 2.88 -10.92 -24.31
CA GLN A 92 4.32 -10.90 -24.06
C GLN A 92 5.15 -11.29 -25.29
N SER A 93 4.61 -12.14 -26.18
CA SER A 93 5.26 -12.45 -27.46
C SER A 93 5.38 -11.23 -28.38
N LYS A 94 4.55 -10.19 -28.17
CA LYS A 94 4.60 -8.93 -28.92
C LYS A 94 5.38 -7.85 -28.17
N VAL A 95 5.18 -7.74 -26.86
CA VAL A 95 5.88 -6.77 -25.99
C VAL A 95 6.31 -7.48 -24.70
N PRO A 96 7.60 -7.84 -24.57
CA PRO A 96 8.11 -8.55 -23.39
C PRO A 96 7.81 -7.82 -22.08
N GLY A 97 7.46 -8.56 -21.03
CA GLY A 97 7.22 -8.02 -19.69
C GLY A 97 5.83 -7.42 -19.45
N VAL A 98 4.96 -7.34 -20.47
CA VAL A 98 3.57 -6.90 -20.28
C VAL A 98 2.80 -7.93 -19.45
N MET A 99 2.08 -7.45 -18.45
CA MET A 99 1.12 -8.21 -17.65
C MET A 99 -0.30 -7.74 -17.98
N VAL A 100 -1.29 -8.63 -17.90
CA VAL A 100 -2.69 -8.23 -18.00
C VAL A 100 -3.06 -7.46 -16.72
N PRO A 101 -3.47 -6.19 -16.80
CA PRO A 101 -3.93 -5.47 -15.63
C PRO A 101 -5.35 -5.91 -15.27
N TYR A 102 -5.74 -5.71 -14.01
CA TYR A 102 -7.14 -5.83 -13.60
C TYR A 102 -7.78 -4.45 -13.52
N TRP A 103 -9.11 -4.38 -13.61
CA TRP A 103 -9.85 -3.17 -13.29
C TRP A 103 -10.70 -3.39 -12.04
N ASP A 104 -10.41 -2.62 -10.99
CA ASP A 104 -11.26 -2.58 -9.81
C ASP A 104 -12.53 -1.78 -10.14
N TRP A 105 -13.61 -2.49 -10.40
CA TRP A 105 -14.89 -1.93 -10.82
C TRP A 105 -15.66 -1.24 -9.68
N THR A 106 -15.16 -1.24 -8.44
CA THR A 106 -15.84 -0.52 -7.35
C THR A 106 -15.78 0.99 -7.53
N ASP A 107 -14.80 1.49 -8.30
CA ASP A 107 -14.67 2.90 -8.64
C ASP A 107 -14.94 3.12 -10.15
N PRO A 108 -15.94 3.94 -10.52
CA PRO A 108 -16.25 4.29 -11.90
C PRO A 108 -15.19 5.18 -12.55
N SER A 109 -14.17 5.66 -11.81
CA SER A 109 -13.14 6.54 -12.36
C SER A 109 -12.49 5.90 -13.58
N SER A 110 -12.72 6.54 -14.72
CA SER A 110 -12.66 5.81 -15.97
C SER A 110 -11.24 5.77 -16.54
N ILE A 111 -10.75 4.55 -16.75
CA ILE A 111 -9.54 4.27 -17.54
C ILE A 111 -9.82 4.29 -19.06
N MET A 112 -11.04 4.64 -19.48
CA MET A 112 -11.52 4.73 -20.87
C MET A 112 -11.03 5.99 -21.57
N THR A 113 -9.72 6.20 -21.64
CA THR A 113 -9.12 7.28 -22.43
C THR A 113 -8.84 6.81 -23.85
N ASN A 114 -8.76 7.73 -24.81
CA ASN A 114 -8.46 7.43 -26.20
C ASN A 114 -7.17 6.59 -26.37
N THR A 115 -6.17 6.82 -25.51
CA THR A 115 -4.85 6.20 -25.61
C THR A 115 -4.65 4.97 -24.73
N PHE A 116 -5.59 4.64 -23.84
CA PHE A 116 -5.52 3.45 -23.00
C PHE A 116 -6.63 2.46 -23.37
N MET A 117 -7.83 2.51 -22.76
CA MET A 117 -8.88 1.50 -23.00
C MET A 117 -9.97 1.90 -24.02
N GLY A 118 -9.85 3.09 -24.62
CA GLY A 118 -10.83 3.66 -25.54
C GLY A 118 -12.13 4.11 -24.84
N PRO A 119 -12.82 5.13 -25.35
CA PRO A 119 -14.06 5.64 -24.76
C PRO A 119 -15.26 4.71 -25.00
N ASP A 120 -16.44 5.16 -24.56
CA ASP A 120 -17.72 4.52 -24.87
C ASP A 120 -18.10 4.66 -26.36
N GLY A 121 -19.06 3.85 -26.80
CA GLY A 121 -19.61 3.88 -28.14
C GLY A 121 -20.47 5.11 -28.40
N THR A 122 -20.40 5.64 -29.62
CA THR A 122 -21.25 6.77 -30.04
C THR A 122 -22.15 6.37 -31.21
N THR A 123 -21.66 6.47 -32.44
CA THR A 123 -22.47 6.18 -33.64
C THR A 123 -22.78 4.69 -33.74
N GLY A 124 -24.06 4.33 -33.59
CA GLY A 124 -24.50 2.93 -33.57
C GLY A 124 -23.91 2.12 -32.41
N GLY A 125 -23.57 2.79 -31.30
CA GLY A 125 -22.87 2.20 -30.16
C GLY A 125 -21.43 1.80 -30.45
N ARG A 126 -20.84 2.22 -31.59
CA ARG A 126 -19.46 1.89 -31.95
C ARG A 126 -18.46 2.87 -31.36
N VAL A 127 -17.30 2.38 -30.92
CA VAL A 127 -16.17 3.19 -30.49
C VAL A 127 -15.56 3.89 -31.72
N GLN A 128 -15.58 5.22 -31.71
CA GLN A 128 -15.15 6.07 -32.84
C GLN A 128 -13.78 6.73 -32.62
N GLN A 129 -13.35 6.86 -31.36
CA GLN A 129 -12.08 7.50 -30.98
C GLN A 129 -11.16 6.52 -30.27
N GLY A 130 -9.86 6.78 -30.32
CA GLY A 130 -8.85 6.00 -29.61
C GLY A 130 -8.30 4.82 -30.40
N TYR A 131 -7.41 4.07 -29.75
CA TYR A 131 -6.68 2.95 -30.34
C TYR A 131 -7.52 1.69 -30.56
N PHE A 132 -8.69 1.61 -29.93
CA PHE A 132 -9.64 0.50 -30.11
C PHE A 132 -10.86 0.91 -30.95
N ALA A 133 -10.77 2.01 -31.70
CA ALA A 133 -11.83 2.49 -32.56
C ALA A 133 -11.95 1.70 -33.87
N VAL A 134 -13.13 1.78 -34.48
CA VAL A 134 -13.44 1.15 -35.79
C VAL A 134 -12.49 1.60 -36.91
N ASN A 135 -12.01 2.85 -36.86
CA ASN A 135 -11.04 3.40 -37.79
C ASN A 135 -9.67 3.56 -37.13
N ARG A 136 -8.62 3.34 -37.91
CA ARG A 136 -7.24 3.63 -37.51
C ARG A 136 -7.11 5.08 -36.97
N PRO A 137 -6.26 5.32 -35.96
CA PRO A 137 -5.91 6.67 -35.53
C PRO A 137 -5.50 7.58 -36.69
N ASP A 138 -5.84 8.87 -36.61
CA ASP A 138 -5.69 9.87 -37.68
C ASP A 138 -6.42 9.53 -39.01
N THR A 139 -7.46 8.70 -38.99
CA THR A 139 -8.24 8.39 -40.18
C THR A 139 -9.75 8.45 -39.95
N GLY A 140 -10.48 8.96 -40.95
CA GLY A 140 -11.94 9.06 -40.90
C GLY A 140 -12.40 9.88 -39.68
N PRO A 141 -13.35 9.36 -38.87
CA PRO A 141 -13.83 10.03 -37.67
C PRO A 141 -12.86 9.95 -36.47
N ASN A 142 -11.81 9.10 -36.51
CA ASN A 142 -10.89 8.94 -35.40
C ASN A 142 -9.80 10.02 -35.43
N THR A 143 -9.89 10.99 -34.52
CA THR A 143 -8.97 12.13 -34.39
C THR A 143 -7.88 11.89 -33.34
N THR A 144 -7.74 10.66 -32.85
CA THR A 144 -6.66 10.31 -31.92
C THR A 144 -5.35 10.23 -32.69
N THR A 145 -4.31 10.87 -32.17
CA THR A 145 -2.96 10.89 -32.76
C THR A 145 -2.44 9.48 -32.99
N LEU A 146 -1.93 9.21 -34.19
CA LEU A 146 -1.31 7.94 -34.55
C LEU A 146 0.05 7.78 -33.86
N PRO A 147 0.26 6.71 -33.06
CA PRO A 147 1.56 6.45 -32.46
C PRO A 147 2.53 5.87 -33.49
N ALA A 148 3.82 6.16 -33.34
CA ALA A 148 4.86 5.72 -34.27
C ALA A 148 4.98 4.18 -34.38
N TRP A 149 4.61 3.45 -33.33
CA TRP A 149 4.64 1.98 -33.30
C TRP A 149 3.41 1.32 -33.93
N TRP A 150 2.41 2.08 -34.39
CA TRP A 150 1.18 1.52 -34.94
C TRP A 150 1.46 0.64 -36.18
N PRO A 151 0.95 -0.60 -36.23
CA PRO A 151 1.20 -1.48 -37.37
C PRO A 151 0.49 -0.98 -38.63
N ALA A 152 1.25 -0.81 -39.72
CA ALA A 152 0.73 -0.31 -40.99
C ALA A 152 -0.37 -1.19 -41.62
N SER A 153 -0.41 -2.48 -41.26
CA SER A 153 -1.42 -3.44 -41.72
C SER A 153 -2.79 -3.27 -41.05
N LEU A 154 -2.89 -2.55 -39.93
CA LEU A 154 -4.11 -2.44 -39.15
C LEU A 154 -4.86 -1.14 -39.48
N ASN A 155 -6.03 -1.29 -40.10
CA ASN A 155 -6.89 -0.17 -40.55
C ASN A 155 -7.95 0.25 -39.52
N GLY A 156 -7.98 -0.41 -38.37
CA GLY A 156 -8.93 -0.17 -37.29
C GLY A 156 -9.26 -1.44 -36.52
N TRP A 157 -10.01 -1.30 -35.44
CA TRP A 157 -10.41 -2.38 -34.56
C TRP A 157 -11.75 -2.97 -34.99
N THR A 158 -11.73 -3.98 -35.85
CA THR A 158 -12.94 -4.61 -36.41
C THR A 158 -12.93 -6.12 -36.29
N LEU A 159 -14.08 -6.71 -35.97
CA LEU A 159 -14.33 -8.15 -35.98
C LEU A 159 -14.87 -8.59 -37.35
N SER A 160 -14.40 -9.74 -37.85
CA SER A 160 -14.66 -10.21 -39.21
C SER A 160 -16.11 -10.67 -39.45
N ASP A 161 -16.49 -10.82 -40.72
CA ASP A 161 -17.81 -11.34 -41.13
C ASP A 161 -18.02 -12.82 -40.76
N ILE A 162 -16.98 -13.51 -40.28
CA ILE A 162 -17.08 -14.88 -39.79
C ILE A 162 -17.90 -14.91 -38.48
N PHE A 163 -17.85 -13.85 -37.69
CA PHE A 163 -18.59 -13.74 -36.44
C PHE A 163 -20.07 -13.36 -36.68
N PRO A 164 -20.96 -13.61 -35.71
CA PRO A 164 -22.38 -13.33 -35.84
C PRO A 164 -22.67 -11.87 -36.20
N SER A 165 -23.78 -11.62 -36.89
CA SER A 165 -24.12 -10.30 -37.44
C SER A 165 -24.24 -9.19 -36.40
N ASN A 166 -24.58 -9.53 -35.15
CA ASN A 166 -24.62 -8.60 -34.01
C ASN A 166 -23.22 -8.27 -33.45
N ALA A 167 -22.20 -9.12 -33.69
CA ALA A 167 -20.83 -8.95 -33.24
C ALA A 167 -19.87 -8.40 -34.31
N ARG A 168 -20.11 -8.66 -35.60
CA ARG A 168 -19.18 -8.18 -36.65
C ARG A 168 -19.06 -6.65 -36.72
N GLY A 169 -17.91 -6.17 -37.19
CA GLY A 169 -17.57 -4.76 -37.39
C GLY A 169 -16.81 -4.13 -36.22
N GLY A 170 -16.89 -2.81 -36.08
CA GLY A 170 -16.15 -2.08 -35.04
C GLY A 170 -16.61 -2.41 -33.62
N LEU A 171 -15.72 -2.26 -32.64
CA LEU A 171 -16.02 -2.43 -31.22
C LEU A 171 -17.25 -1.62 -30.81
N LYS A 172 -18.13 -2.23 -30.03
CA LYS A 172 -19.38 -1.63 -29.55
C LYS A 172 -19.43 -1.65 -28.03
N ARG A 173 -19.81 -0.52 -27.44
CA ARG A 173 -20.02 -0.32 -26.02
C ARG A 173 -21.24 0.59 -25.80
N SER A 174 -21.87 0.44 -24.65
CA SER A 174 -22.99 1.26 -24.18
C SER A 174 -22.93 1.29 -22.66
N THR A 175 -21.86 1.84 -22.12
CA THR A 175 -21.50 1.76 -20.71
C THR A 175 -22.57 2.39 -19.81
N GLY A 176 -22.96 1.68 -18.76
CA GLY A 176 -23.97 2.15 -17.79
C GLY A 176 -25.40 2.33 -18.35
N ALA A 177 -25.68 1.91 -19.59
CA ALA A 177 -27.01 2.09 -20.19
C ALA A 177 -28.07 1.15 -19.62
N ALA A 178 -27.66 0.00 -19.07
CA ALA A 178 -28.55 -0.90 -18.35
C ALA A 178 -28.82 -0.34 -16.95
N ALA A 179 -30.00 0.28 -16.77
CA ALA A 179 -30.40 0.94 -15.53
C ALA A 179 -30.48 0.01 -14.30
N ASP A 180 -30.47 -1.32 -14.51
CA ASP A 180 -30.55 -2.35 -13.47
C ASP A 180 -29.20 -3.01 -13.14
N THR A 181 -28.07 -2.48 -13.63
CA THR A 181 -26.72 -3.03 -13.36
C THR A 181 -25.77 -1.94 -12.88
N PRO A 182 -25.91 -1.47 -11.62
CA PRO A 182 -24.90 -0.62 -11.02
C PRO A 182 -23.57 -1.38 -10.85
N LEU A 183 -22.47 -0.65 -10.73
CA LEU A 183 -21.17 -1.25 -10.43
C LEU A 183 -21.20 -1.95 -9.05
N PRO A 184 -20.54 -3.10 -8.87
CA PRO A 184 -20.43 -3.75 -7.57
C PRO A 184 -19.79 -2.81 -6.54
N SER A 185 -20.30 -2.83 -5.31
CA SER A 185 -19.78 -2.03 -4.21
C SER A 185 -18.64 -2.76 -3.47
N PRO A 186 -17.82 -2.03 -2.68
CA PRO A 186 -16.87 -2.67 -1.76
C PRO A 186 -17.53 -3.67 -0.80
N ILE A 187 -18.77 -3.41 -0.36
CA ILE A 187 -19.53 -4.34 0.50
C ILE A 187 -19.83 -5.65 -0.23
N ASP A 188 -20.17 -5.60 -1.52
CA ASP A 188 -20.41 -6.81 -2.32
C ASP A 188 -19.15 -7.67 -2.42
N ILE A 189 -17.98 -7.04 -2.58
CA ILE A 189 -16.68 -7.72 -2.58
C ILE A 189 -16.40 -8.35 -1.22
N GLN A 190 -16.59 -7.62 -0.12
CA GLN A 190 -16.38 -8.14 1.24
C GLN A 190 -17.28 -9.36 1.52
N GLN A 191 -18.55 -9.32 1.10
CA GLN A 191 -19.47 -10.44 1.26
C GLN A 191 -19.07 -11.66 0.42
N ALA A 192 -18.50 -11.45 -0.76
CA ALA A 192 -17.95 -12.53 -1.58
C ALA A 192 -16.69 -13.13 -0.91
N LEU A 193 -15.73 -12.31 -0.48
CA LEU A 193 -14.52 -12.78 0.19
C LEU A 193 -14.80 -13.48 1.54
N ALA A 194 -15.92 -13.17 2.19
CA ALA A 194 -16.34 -13.80 3.43
C ALA A 194 -16.94 -15.22 3.27
N LYS A 195 -17.16 -15.70 2.04
CA LYS A 195 -17.70 -17.05 1.82
C LYS A 195 -16.73 -18.12 2.32
N ALA A 196 -17.26 -19.11 3.01
CA ALA A 196 -16.46 -20.13 3.71
C ALA A 196 -16.07 -21.32 2.82
N ASN A 197 -16.68 -21.44 1.64
CA ASN A 197 -16.40 -22.53 0.73
C ASN A 197 -16.44 -22.09 -0.74
N TYR A 198 -15.78 -22.88 -1.60
CA TYR A 198 -15.61 -22.58 -3.02
C TYR A 198 -16.95 -22.45 -3.79
N PRO A 199 -17.93 -23.37 -3.64
CA PRO A 199 -19.22 -23.22 -4.33
C PRO A 199 -19.94 -21.91 -4.04
N ASP A 200 -19.99 -21.51 -2.76
CA ASP A 200 -20.63 -20.25 -2.36
C ASP A 200 -19.83 -19.04 -2.83
N PHE A 201 -18.50 -19.13 -2.80
CA PHE A 201 -17.61 -18.08 -3.30
C PHE A 201 -17.79 -17.85 -4.81
N GLN A 202 -17.69 -18.90 -5.62
CA GLN A 202 -17.91 -18.80 -7.08
C GLN A 202 -19.33 -18.33 -7.38
N GLY A 203 -20.34 -18.88 -6.71
CA GLY A 203 -21.73 -18.47 -6.88
C GLY A 203 -21.96 -16.99 -6.57
N GLY A 204 -21.31 -16.47 -5.53
CA GLY A 204 -21.31 -15.04 -5.20
C GLY A 204 -20.69 -14.19 -6.30
N LEU A 205 -19.49 -14.55 -6.77
CA LEU A 205 -18.78 -13.82 -7.82
C LEU A 205 -19.50 -13.84 -9.17
N GLU A 206 -19.89 -15.03 -9.64
CA GLU A 206 -20.49 -15.21 -10.97
C GLU A 206 -21.92 -14.68 -11.00
N ALA A 207 -22.74 -15.09 -10.04
CA ALA A 207 -24.20 -14.98 -10.09
C ALA A 207 -24.84 -14.25 -8.89
N GLY A 208 -24.05 -13.66 -7.99
CA GLY A 208 -24.55 -12.88 -6.85
C GLY A 208 -25.18 -13.73 -5.74
N VAL A 209 -24.93 -15.04 -5.71
CA VAL A 209 -25.52 -15.95 -4.71
C VAL A 209 -25.05 -15.56 -3.31
N GLY A 210 -26.01 -15.26 -2.44
CA GLY A 210 -25.75 -14.88 -1.05
C GLY A 210 -25.09 -13.52 -0.89
N ILE A 211 -25.12 -12.65 -1.91
CA ILE A 211 -24.78 -11.23 -1.80
C ILE A 211 -26.08 -10.45 -1.52
N ALA A 212 -26.08 -9.61 -0.50
CA ALA A 212 -27.31 -8.96 0.00
C ALA A 212 -27.94 -7.99 -1.01
N SER A 213 -27.12 -7.32 -1.83
CA SER A 213 -27.59 -6.45 -2.92
C SER A 213 -28.18 -7.22 -4.09
N GLY A 214 -27.90 -8.52 -4.21
CA GLY A 214 -28.20 -9.33 -5.39
C GLY A 214 -27.30 -9.03 -6.60
N HIS A 215 -26.30 -8.15 -6.46
CA HIS A 215 -25.36 -7.85 -7.53
C HIS A 215 -24.52 -9.08 -7.89
N ARG A 216 -24.36 -9.29 -9.20
CA ARG A 216 -23.62 -10.41 -9.79
C ARG A 216 -22.28 -9.87 -10.24
N LEU A 217 -21.27 -9.91 -9.36
CA LEU A 217 -20.01 -9.19 -9.50
C LEU A 217 -19.36 -9.33 -10.90
N HIS A 218 -19.38 -10.52 -11.49
CA HIS A 218 -18.91 -10.77 -12.86
C HIS A 218 -19.99 -10.48 -13.93
N ASN A 219 -21.18 -11.09 -13.81
CA ASN A 219 -22.19 -11.05 -14.86
C ASN A 219 -22.73 -9.63 -15.11
N ASP A 220 -22.81 -8.81 -14.07
CA ASP A 220 -23.26 -7.43 -14.20
C ASP A 220 -22.22 -6.56 -14.90
N MET A 221 -20.92 -6.88 -14.86
CA MET A 221 -19.91 -6.16 -15.65
C MET A 221 -20.09 -6.39 -17.15
N HIS A 222 -20.33 -7.64 -17.57
CA HIS A 222 -20.69 -7.94 -18.96
C HIS A 222 -21.89 -7.11 -19.44
N ARG A 223 -22.90 -6.94 -18.57
CA ARG A 223 -24.08 -6.13 -18.85
C ARG A 223 -23.80 -4.63 -18.82
N TRP A 224 -23.02 -4.15 -17.87
CA TRP A 224 -22.73 -2.73 -17.66
C TRP A 224 -22.02 -2.13 -18.87
N PHE A 225 -21.06 -2.83 -19.47
CA PHE A 225 -20.39 -2.36 -20.69
C PHE A 225 -21.31 -2.34 -21.93
N GLY A 226 -22.32 -3.20 -21.98
CA GLY A 226 -23.15 -3.35 -23.17
C GLY A 226 -22.38 -3.89 -24.38
N GLY A 227 -22.98 -3.78 -25.57
CA GLY A 227 -22.29 -4.03 -26.84
C GLY A 227 -21.64 -5.41 -26.92
N HIS A 228 -20.34 -5.48 -27.24
CA HIS A 228 -19.63 -6.76 -27.37
C HIS A 228 -19.52 -7.51 -26.04
N MET A 229 -19.37 -6.81 -24.92
CA MET A 229 -19.27 -7.45 -23.60
C MET A 229 -20.55 -8.23 -23.22
N GLN A 230 -21.71 -7.89 -23.79
CA GLN A 230 -22.96 -8.65 -23.58
C GLN A 230 -23.14 -9.85 -24.54
N ILE A 231 -22.30 -9.95 -25.59
CA ILE A 231 -22.41 -11.03 -26.59
C ILE A 231 -21.47 -12.14 -26.14
N LEU A 232 -22.01 -13.21 -25.56
CA LEU A 232 -21.20 -14.32 -25.05
C LEU A 232 -20.28 -14.90 -26.13
N GLN A 233 -20.67 -14.91 -27.40
CA GLN A 233 -19.86 -15.44 -28.52
C GLN A 233 -18.70 -14.53 -28.95
N ALA A 234 -18.61 -13.31 -28.42
CA ALA A 234 -17.64 -12.32 -28.88
C ALA A 234 -17.12 -11.37 -27.79
N SER A 235 -17.45 -11.60 -26.52
CA SER A 235 -17.09 -10.67 -25.43
C SER A 235 -15.58 -10.45 -25.29
N PRO A 236 -14.68 -11.44 -25.54
CA PRO A 236 -13.23 -11.19 -25.53
C PRO A 236 -12.74 -10.26 -26.64
N PHE A 237 -13.58 -9.91 -27.62
CA PHE A 237 -13.22 -8.89 -28.61
C PHE A 237 -13.03 -7.51 -27.97
N ASP A 238 -13.71 -7.22 -26.87
CA ASP A 238 -13.47 -6.01 -26.08
C ASP A 238 -12.27 -6.24 -25.14
N PRO A 239 -11.21 -5.42 -25.19
CA PRO A 239 -10.08 -5.52 -24.27
C PRO A 239 -10.47 -5.48 -22.79
N PHE A 240 -11.60 -4.87 -22.40
CA PHE A 240 -12.07 -4.87 -21.01
C PHE A 240 -12.43 -6.25 -20.49
N PHE A 241 -12.74 -7.22 -21.35
CA PHE A 241 -12.95 -8.62 -20.94
C PHE A 241 -11.79 -9.10 -20.07
N TYR A 242 -10.56 -8.88 -20.54
CA TYR A 242 -9.36 -9.34 -19.84
C TYR A 242 -9.15 -8.63 -18.50
N LEU A 243 -9.45 -7.33 -18.42
CA LEU A 243 -9.32 -6.56 -17.17
C LEU A 243 -10.36 -6.98 -16.12
N VAL A 244 -11.60 -7.24 -16.56
CA VAL A 244 -12.69 -7.71 -15.69
C VAL A 244 -12.35 -9.11 -15.17
N HIS A 245 -12.05 -10.04 -16.06
CA HIS A 245 -11.70 -11.41 -15.65
C HIS A 245 -10.42 -11.47 -14.82
N CYS A 246 -9.46 -10.57 -15.06
CA CYS A 246 -8.28 -10.43 -14.20
C CYS A 246 -8.64 -9.96 -12.79
N ASN A 247 -9.66 -9.13 -12.60
CA ASN A 247 -10.14 -8.75 -11.28
C ASN A 247 -10.92 -9.90 -10.59
N VAL A 248 -11.70 -10.68 -11.35
CA VAL A 248 -12.30 -11.94 -10.84
C VAL A 248 -11.21 -12.87 -10.31
N ASP A 249 -10.13 -13.04 -11.09
CA ASP A 249 -8.99 -13.87 -10.69
C ASP A 249 -8.23 -13.30 -9.48
N ARG A 250 -8.09 -11.97 -9.39
CA ARG A 250 -7.55 -11.28 -8.20
C ARG A 250 -8.35 -11.63 -6.96
N LEU A 251 -9.68 -11.52 -7.01
CA LEU A 251 -10.55 -11.84 -5.88
C LEU A 251 -10.44 -13.31 -5.47
N TRP A 252 -10.32 -14.24 -6.43
CA TRP A 252 -10.06 -15.64 -6.12
C TRP A 252 -8.71 -15.84 -5.45
N ALA A 253 -7.65 -15.19 -5.93
CA ALA A 253 -6.33 -15.25 -5.31
C ALA A 253 -6.33 -14.71 -3.87
N MET A 254 -7.08 -13.64 -3.59
CA MET A 254 -7.27 -13.11 -2.23
C MET A 254 -8.02 -14.10 -1.33
N TRP A 255 -9.08 -14.73 -1.83
CA TRP A 255 -9.81 -15.75 -1.10
C TRP A 255 -8.95 -17.01 -0.83
N GLN A 256 -8.10 -17.41 -1.77
CA GLN A 256 -7.13 -18.50 -1.58
C GLN A 256 -6.08 -18.16 -0.51
N ALA A 257 -5.62 -16.91 -0.47
CA ALA A 257 -4.69 -16.43 0.54
C ALA A 257 -5.30 -16.47 1.96
N ASP A 258 -6.63 -16.40 2.07
CA ASP A 258 -7.41 -16.56 3.32
C ASP A 258 -7.52 -18.01 3.82
N GLY A 259 -6.51 -18.85 3.56
CA GLY A 259 -6.51 -20.24 4.01
C GLY A 259 -7.30 -21.22 3.12
N HIS A 260 -7.88 -20.76 2.01
CA HIS A 260 -8.58 -21.61 1.04
C HIS A 260 -7.69 -22.06 -0.13
N MET A 261 -6.37 -22.03 0.04
CA MET A 261 -5.39 -22.27 -1.04
C MET A 261 -5.55 -23.61 -1.79
N ASN A 262 -6.04 -24.64 -1.10
CA ASN A 262 -6.27 -25.98 -1.64
C ASN A 262 -7.75 -26.29 -1.85
N GLU A 263 -8.63 -25.33 -1.59
CA GLU A 263 -10.05 -25.58 -1.64
C GLU A 263 -10.56 -25.61 -3.09
N PHE A 264 -11.17 -26.73 -3.43
CA PHE A 264 -11.96 -26.92 -4.62
C PHE A 264 -12.95 -28.05 -4.30
N PRO A 265 -14.19 -28.02 -4.83
CA PRO A 265 -15.16 -29.08 -4.56
C PRO A 265 -14.61 -30.46 -4.92
N ALA A 266 -14.43 -31.33 -3.92
CA ALA A 266 -14.18 -32.75 -4.11
C ALA A 266 -15.52 -33.48 -4.15
N ASN A 267 -15.80 -34.28 -5.18
CA ASN A 267 -17.13 -34.91 -5.27
C ASN A 267 -17.12 -36.43 -5.12
N PRO A 268 -17.99 -36.97 -4.24
CA PRO A 268 -18.57 -38.31 -4.39
C PRO A 268 -19.57 -38.35 -5.58
N PRO A 269 -20.05 -39.53 -6.00
CA PRO A 269 -20.93 -39.65 -7.17
C PRO A 269 -22.22 -38.81 -7.02
N GLY A 270 -22.47 -37.90 -7.97
CA GLY A 270 -23.74 -37.15 -8.07
C GLY A 270 -23.72 -35.67 -7.65
N ALA A 271 -22.56 -35.10 -7.28
CA ALA A 271 -22.40 -33.66 -7.06
C ALA A 271 -21.61 -33.03 -8.22
N GLY A 272 -22.05 -31.85 -8.69
CA GLY A 272 -21.44 -31.08 -9.78
C GLY A 272 -21.60 -31.69 -11.18
N ASP A 273 -21.51 -30.84 -12.20
CA ASP A 273 -21.60 -31.25 -13.60
C ASP A 273 -20.35 -32.05 -13.99
N ALA A 274 -20.52 -33.12 -14.77
CA ALA A 274 -19.39 -33.88 -15.30
C ALA A 274 -18.48 -32.96 -16.13
N HIS A 275 -17.16 -33.18 -16.09
CA HIS A 275 -16.12 -32.36 -16.73
C HIS A 275 -15.82 -31.02 -16.03
N HIS A 276 -16.36 -30.80 -14.84
CA HIS A 276 -16.09 -29.64 -13.99
C HIS A 276 -15.45 -30.00 -12.64
N HIS A 277 -15.10 -31.27 -12.42
CA HIS A 277 -14.53 -31.71 -11.16
C HIS A 277 -13.06 -31.31 -11.03
N ARG A 278 -12.56 -31.41 -9.80
CA ARG A 278 -11.20 -31.00 -9.43
C ARG A 278 -10.11 -31.51 -10.38
N ASN A 279 -10.19 -32.78 -10.77
CA ASN A 279 -9.18 -33.43 -11.60
C ASN A 279 -9.60 -33.57 -13.07
N ASP A 280 -10.75 -32.98 -13.44
CA ASP A 280 -11.20 -32.99 -14.82
C ASP A 280 -10.34 -32.03 -15.64
N LEU A 281 -10.08 -32.47 -16.86
CA LEU A 281 -9.38 -31.70 -17.85
C LEU A 281 -10.29 -30.64 -18.46
N MET A 282 -9.73 -29.47 -18.73
CA MET A 282 -10.48 -28.34 -19.28
C MET A 282 -10.22 -28.20 -20.79
N TYR A 283 -11.28 -28.25 -21.61
CA TYR A 283 -11.20 -27.95 -23.04
C TYR A 283 -11.14 -26.43 -23.26
N PRO A 284 -10.31 -25.90 -24.20
CA PRO A 284 -9.58 -26.59 -25.26
C PRO A 284 -8.12 -26.91 -24.93
N TRP A 285 -7.69 -26.72 -23.68
CA TRP A 285 -6.28 -26.80 -23.29
C TRP A 285 -5.65 -28.18 -23.49
N ILE A 286 -6.49 -29.19 -23.64
CA ILE A 286 -6.14 -30.57 -23.96
C ILE A 286 -5.91 -30.85 -25.46
N GLY A 287 -6.09 -29.84 -26.32
CA GLY A 287 -5.89 -29.96 -27.75
C GLY A 287 -6.83 -30.97 -28.41
N GLY A 288 -6.31 -31.73 -29.37
CA GLY A 288 -7.07 -32.73 -30.14
C GLY A 288 -7.30 -34.07 -29.43
N ALA A 289 -7.41 -34.07 -28.10
CA ALA A 289 -7.68 -35.28 -27.34
C ALA A 289 -8.95 -35.99 -27.83
N ALA A 290 -8.89 -37.33 -27.97
CA ALA A 290 -9.98 -38.11 -28.54
C ALA A 290 -11.28 -37.94 -27.72
N GLY A 291 -12.38 -37.65 -28.40
CA GLY A 291 -13.70 -37.48 -27.79
C GLY A 291 -14.00 -36.07 -27.27
N TYR A 292 -13.06 -35.12 -27.39
CA TYR A 292 -13.29 -33.71 -27.10
C TYR A 292 -13.40 -32.89 -28.38
N GLY A 293 -14.22 -31.84 -28.34
CA GLY A 293 -14.39 -30.93 -29.47
C GLY A 293 -15.44 -29.87 -29.21
N THR A 294 -15.93 -29.25 -30.28
CA THR A 294 -16.97 -28.23 -30.20
C THR A 294 -18.01 -28.40 -31.31
N ASN A 295 -19.25 -28.13 -30.95
CA ASN A 295 -20.39 -28.04 -31.88
C ASN A 295 -20.58 -26.61 -32.41
N ALA A 296 -19.81 -25.63 -31.90
CA ALA A 296 -19.92 -24.24 -32.33
C ALA A 296 -19.57 -24.12 -33.82
N ALA A 297 -20.49 -23.54 -34.59
CA ALA A 297 -20.34 -23.39 -36.05
C ALA A 297 -19.05 -22.66 -36.47
N ILE A 298 -18.53 -21.78 -35.61
CA ILE A 298 -17.30 -21.01 -35.84
C ILE A 298 -16.07 -21.90 -36.07
N ALA A 299 -16.06 -23.13 -35.54
CA ALA A 299 -14.96 -24.08 -35.70
C ALA A 299 -14.70 -24.51 -37.15
N GLY A 300 -15.70 -24.37 -38.04
CA GLY A 300 -15.53 -24.60 -39.47
C GLY A 300 -14.76 -23.50 -40.20
N SER A 301 -14.68 -22.29 -39.63
CA SER A 301 -14.03 -21.12 -40.25
C SER A 301 -12.77 -20.67 -39.51
N VAL A 302 -12.76 -20.80 -38.19
CA VAL A 302 -11.60 -20.59 -37.33
C VAL A 302 -11.26 -21.95 -36.72
N PRO A 303 -10.23 -22.66 -37.20
CA PRO A 303 -9.84 -23.93 -36.59
C PRO A 303 -9.42 -23.72 -35.13
N MET A 304 -9.65 -24.71 -34.27
CA MET A 304 -9.18 -24.65 -32.88
C MET A 304 -7.64 -24.50 -32.87
N PRO A 305 -7.08 -23.48 -32.18
CA PRO A 305 -5.64 -23.33 -32.10
C PRO A 305 -4.97 -24.55 -31.46
N SER A 306 -3.75 -24.87 -31.92
CA SER A 306 -2.95 -25.91 -31.29
C SER A 306 -2.27 -25.37 -30.03
N TRP A 307 -2.67 -25.88 -28.88
CA TRP A 307 -2.06 -25.54 -27.58
C TRP A 307 -0.87 -26.46 -27.21
N VAL A 308 -0.41 -27.28 -28.17
CA VAL A 308 0.59 -28.35 -27.99
C VAL A 308 2.00 -27.82 -27.68
N THR A 309 2.27 -26.54 -27.98
CA THR A 309 3.56 -25.87 -27.67
C THR A 309 3.50 -24.96 -26.44
N GLY A 310 2.41 -25.00 -25.67
CA GLY A 310 2.23 -24.27 -24.40
C GLY A 310 2.43 -25.17 -23.15
N PRO A 311 1.99 -24.74 -21.95
CA PRO A 311 2.09 -25.54 -20.71
C PRO A 311 1.28 -26.85 -20.73
N GLY A 312 0.57 -27.12 -21.83
CA GLY A 312 -0.18 -28.34 -22.08
C GLY A 312 -1.54 -28.37 -21.43
N ALA A 313 -2.11 -29.57 -21.41
CA ALA A 313 -3.36 -29.91 -20.74
C ALA A 313 -3.28 -29.58 -19.23
N LYS A 314 -4.31 -28.92 -18.70
CA LYS A 314 -4.45 -28.61 -17.27
C LYS A 314 -5.80 -29.05 -16.75
N THR A 315 -5.79 -29.52 -15.51
CA THR A 315 -6.98 -29.77 -14.69
C THR A 315 -7.36 -28.52 -13.91
N ASN A 316 -8.55 -28.51 -13.31
CA ASN A 316 -8.92 -27.46 -12.36
C ASN A 316 -7.92 -27.39 -11.18
N ALA A 317 -7.42 -28.54 -10.72
CA ALA A 317 -6.49 -28.64 -9.61
C ALA A 317 -5.14 -27.95 -9.86
N ASP A 318 -4.62 -28.04 -11.09
CA ASP A 318 -3.34 -27.44 -11.45
C ASP A 318 -3.38 -25.90 -11.36
N THR A 319 -4.58 -25.30 -11.50
CA THR A 319 -4.75 -23.84 -11.47
C THR A 319 -4.79 -23.24 -10.06
N LEU A 320 -4.89 -24.07 -9.01
CA LEU A 320 -4.98 -23.58 -7.64
C LEU A 320 -3.70 -22.88 -7.21
N ASN A 321 -2.54 -23.50 -7.44
CA ASN A 321 -1.25 -22.87 -7.18
C ASN A 321 -0.77 -22.08 -8.41
N TYR A 322 -1.51 -21.02 -8.72
CA TYR A 322 -1.24 -20.14 -9.86
C TYR A 322 0.16 -19.51 -9.81
N ARG A 323 0.72 -19.31 -8.62
CA ARG A 323 2.06 -18.74 -8.46
C ARG A 323 3.13 -19.69 -8.97
N SER A 324 3.06 -20.97 -8.58
CA SER A 324 4.03 -21.98 -9.02
C SER A 324 3.81 -22.38 -10.47
N GLU A 325 2.56 -22.50 -10.87
CA GLU A 325 2.21 -23.01 -12.19
C GLU A 325 2.34 -21.93 -13.27
N PHE A 326 1.96 -20.70 -12.94
CA PHE A 326 1.85 -19.58 -13.88
C PHE A 326 2.73 -18.38 -13.52
N GLY A 327 3.54 -18.44 -12.46
CA GLY A 327 4.59 -17.46 -12.18
C GLY A 327 4.13 -16.00 -12.02
N TYR A 328 2.87 -15.73 -11.67
CA TYR A 328 2.37 -14.36 -11.45
C TYR A 328 1.82 -14.15 -10.03
N THR A 329 1.67 -12.88 -9.63
CA THR A 329 1.04 -12.42 -8.38
C THR A 329 0.21 -11.15 -8.61
N TYR A 330 -0.38 -10.61 -7.55
CA TYR A 330 -1.16 -9.36 -7.56
C TYR A 330 -0.55 -8.30 -6.64
N ASP A 331 -0.68 -7.03 -7.02
CA ASP A 331 -0.28 -5.89 -6.18
C ASP A 331 -1.11 -5.74 -4.89
N THR A 332 -2.26 -6.42 -4.79
CA THR A 332 -3.11 -6.49 -3.59
C THR A 332 -2.78 -7.63 -2.63
N LEU A 333 -1.72 -8.42 -2.89
CA LEU A 333 -1.29 -9.53 -2.04
C LEU A 333 0.11 -9.31 -1.43
N PRO A 334 0.35 -8.21 -0.70
CA PRO A 334 1.67 -7.92 -0.17
C PRO A 334 2.08 -8.89 0.94
N ILE A 335 3.39 -9.16 1.00
CA ILE A 335 4.04 -9.98 2.04
C ILE A 335 4.99 -9.09 2.85
N LEU A 336 4.78 -9.04 4.17
CA LEU A 336 5.56 -8.20 5.09
C LEU A 336 6.08 -9.00 6.29
N GLY A 337 7.39 -9.09 6.47
CA GLY A 337 8.02 -9.60 7.68
C GLY A 337 8.29 -8.49 8.69
N ILE A 338 8.16 -8.79 9.98
CA ILE A 338 8.57 -7.94 11.10
C ILE A 338 9.61 -8.67 11.95
N GLY A 339 10.77 -8.06 12.09
CA GLY A 339 11.83 -8.50 13.00
C GLY A 339 11.96 -7.55 14.18
N LEU A 340 11.86 -8.09 15.40
CA LEU A 340 12.03 -7.33 16.64
C LEU A 340 13.30 -7.72 17.38
N ASP A 341 14.13 -6.72 17.65
CA ASP A 341 15.27 -6.86 18.54
C ASP A 341 14.84 -7.10 19.99
N ARG A 342 15.46 -8.09 20.60
CA ARG A 342 15.27 -8.49 22.00
C ARG A 342 16.58 -8.38 22.79
N THR A 343 17.55 -7.59 22.35
CA THR A 343 18.78 -7.32 23.10
C THR A 343 18.53 -6.66 24.46
N GLY A 344 19.50 -6.79 25.37
CA GLY A 344 19.41 -6.16 26.70
C GLY A 344 19.27 -4.63 26.68
N SER A 345 19.71 -3.96 25.60
CA SER A 345 19.53 -2.51 25.40
C SER A 345 18.07 -2.10 25.20
N MET A 346 17.17 -3.03 24.87
CA MET A 346 15.73 -2.78 24.79
C MET A 346 15.06 -2.59 26.17
N LEU A 347 15.80 -2.82 27.27
CA LEU A 347 15.33 -2.51 28.64
C LEU A 347 15.49 -1.02 28.99
N GLY A 348 16.26 -0.25 28.22
CA GLY A 348 16.42 1.18 28.46
C GLY A 348 15.11 1.95 28.27
N LEU A 349 14.98 3.10 28.93
CA LEU A 349 13.84 4.01 28.83
C LEU A 349 13.84 4.75 27.50
N THR A 350 12.64 5.16 27.08
CA THR A 350 12.50 6.12 25.99
C THR A 350 12.84 7.53 26.46
N PRO A 351 13.68 8.29 25.72
CA PRO A 351 14.05 9.67 26.03
C PRO A 351 12.92 10.68 26.33
N ASP A 352 11.69 10.44 25.87
CA ASP A 352 10.58 11.39 25.96
C ASP A 352 9.39 10.83 26.77
N PRO A 353 8.95 11.50 27.85
CA PRO A 353 7.73 11.17 28.55
C PRO A 353 6.50 11.63 27.76
N MET A 354 6.03 10.70 26.93
CA MET A 354 4.95 10.76 25.96
C MET A 354 3.60 11.29 26.48
N VAL A 355 3.42 11.20 27.79
CA VAL A 355 2.27 11.66 28.57
C VAL A 355 2.82 12.35 29.79
N THR A 356 2.24 13.48 30.19
CA THR A 356 2.74 14.17 31.38
C THR A 356 2.50 13.35 32.65
N THR A 357 1.38 12.62 32.76
CA THR A 357 0.96 11.98 34.01
C THR A 357 1.27 10.49 34.14
N ASN A 358 1.63 9.79 33.07
CA ASN A 358 1.94 8.35 33.09
C ASN A 358 3.44 8.08 33.27
N PRO A 359 3.82 6.89 33.79
CA PRO A 359 5.22 6.50 33.91
C PRO A 359 5.89 6.30 32.55
N ASP A 360 7.21 6.43 32.52
CA ASP A 360 8.01 6.16 31.33
C ASP A 360 8.00 4.67 30.98
N VAL A 361 8.08 4.36 29.69
CA VAL A 361 8.12 2.99 29.18
C VAL A 361 9.51 2.63 28.70
N THR A 362 9.83 1.33 28.72
CA THR A 362 11.07 0.83 28.12
C THR A 362 10.95 0.80 26.60
N LYS A 363 12.09 0.66 25.92
CA LYS A 363 12.13 0.49 24.48
C LYS A 363 11.38 -0.75 24.01
N TRP A 364 11.44 -1.83 24.80
CA TRP A 364 10.70 -3.06 24.53
C TRP A 364 9.19 -2.88 24.62
N GLU A 365 8.69 -2.19 25.66
CA GLU A 365 7.25 -1.91 25.77
C GLU A 365 6.74 -1.06 24.60
N ALA A 366 7.52 -0.04 24.22
CA ALA A 366 7.26 0.77 23.05
C ALA A 366 7.20 -0.07 21.74
N ALA A 367 8.16 -0.98 21.55
CA ALA A 367 8.21 -1.85 20.37
C ALA A 367 7.00 -2.81 20.30
N LYS A 368 6.63 -3.44 21.42
CA LYS A 368 5.46 -4.33 21.48
C LYS A 368 4.17 -3.60 21.13
N ARG A 369 3.97 -2.40 21.70
CA ARG A 369 2.79 -1.58 21.45
C ARG A 369 2.73 -1.12 19.99
N GLY A 370 3.87 -0.76 19.39
CA GLY A 370 3.95 -0.45 17.96
C GLY A 370 3.56 -1.61 17.05
N VAL A 371 3.98 -2.84 17.37
CA VAL A 371 3.55 -4.03 16.61
C VAL A 371 2.08 -4.36 16.82
N SER A 372 1.55 -4.13 18.03
CA SER A 372 0.11 -4.26 18.30
C SER A 372 -0.70 -3.29 17.44
N ALA A 373 -0.26 -2.03 17.32
CA ALA A 373 -0.87 -1.03 16.43
C ALA A 373 -0.78 -1.45 14.95
N PHE A 374 0.39 -1.90 14.49
CA PHE A 374 0.59 -2.45 13.15
C PHE A 374 -0.39 -3.59 12.82
N LEU A 375 -0.58 -4.53 13.74
CA LEU A 375 -1.51 -5.64 13.56
C LEU A 375 -2.97 -5.17 13.47
N GLN A 376 -3.35 -4.14 14.23
CA GLN A 376 -4.66 -3.51 14.07
C GLN A 376 -4.82 -2.91 12.67
N ASP A 377 -3.77 -2.24 12.17
CA ASP A 377 -3.79 -1.62 10.86
C ASP A 377 -3.97 -2.67 9.75
N ALA A 378 -3.22 -3.76 9.87
CA ALA A 378 -3.28 -4.91 8.99
C ALA A 378 -4.67 -5.59 8.99
N GLU A 379 -5.27 -5.80 10.16
CA GLU A 379 -6.62 -6.34 10.30
C GLU A 379 -7.68 -5.43 9.65
N THR A 380 -7.51 -4.11 9.77
CA THR A 380 -8.41 -3.12 9.18
C THR A 380 -8.26 -3.09 7.65
N ALA A 381 -7.03 -3.17 7.13
CA ALA A 381 -6.76 -3.27 5.71
C ALA A 381 -7.41 -4.54 5.10
N GLN A 382 -7.26 -5.70 5.74
CA GLN A 382 -7.94 -6.93 5.28
C GLN A 382 -9.47 -6.82 5.34
N ALA A 383 -10.03 -6.24 6.42
CA ALA A 383 -11.47 -6.05 6.57
C ALA A 383 -12.07 -5.14 5.48
N SER A 384 -11.26 -4.27 4.85
CA SER A 384 -11.74 -3.43 3.75
C SER A 384 -12.09 -4.23 2.49
N GLY A 385 -11.52 -5.42 2.30
CA GLY A 385 -11.70 -6.22 1.09
C GLY A 385 -10.95 -5.71 -0.15
N ASP A 386 -10.10 -4.67 0.00
CA ASP A 386 -9.27 -4.12 -1.08
C ASP A 386 -7.90 -4.81 -1.19
N ILE A 387 -7.29 -5.13 -0.04
CA ILE A 387 -5.92 -5.64 0.06
C ILE A 387 -5.87 -6.81 1.03
N TYR A 388 -5.17 -7.89 0.63
CA TYR A 388 -4.93 -9.06 1.46
C TYR A 388 -3.45 -9.12 1.88
N LEU A 389 -3.15 -8.56 3.04
CA LEU A 389 -1.79 -8.59 3.59
C LEU A 389 -1.51 -9.96 4.22
N THR A 390 -0.33 -10.52 3.95
CA THR A 390 0.27 -11.57 4.78
C THR A 390 1.41 -10.96 5.59
N ALA A 391 1.39 -11.10 6.91
CA ALA A 391 2.40 -10.51 7.78
C ALA A 391 2.99 -11.51 8.76
N GLY A 392 4.32 -11.64 8.84
CA GLY A 392 5.01 -12.49 9.82
C GLY A 392 5.69 -11.68 10.92
N ILE A 393 5.73 -12.17 12.17
CA ILE A 393 6.44 -11.48 13.27
C ILE A 393 7.36 -12.46 14.00
N LYS A 394 8.62 -12.07 14.17
CA LYS A 394 9.63 -12.83 14.91
C LYS A 394 10.44 -11.93 15.84
N THR A 395 10.87 -12.51 16.97
CA THR A 395 11.80 -11.87 17.90
C THR A 395 13.15 -12.59 17.85
N PHE A 396 14.25 -11.86 17.95
CA PHE A 396 15.59 -12.44 17.85
C PHE A 396 16.48 -12.14 19.06
N ARG A 397 17.25 -13.15 19.51
CA ARG A 397 18.21 -13.13 20.63
C ARG A 397 19.28 -14.18 20.40
N SER A 398 20.53 -14.02 20.88
CA SER A 398 21.22 -15.14 21.56
C SER A 398 22.51 -14.81 22.31
N LEU A 399 22.77 -15.59 23.36
CA LEU A 399 24.06 -15.72 24.02
C LEU A 399 24.89 -16.95 23.56
N LEU A 400 24.33 -17.96 22.89
CA LEU A 400 25.08 -19.20 22.52
C LEU A 400 24.61 -19.99 21.26
N GLY A 401 23.51 -19.63 20.60
CA GLY A 401 23.04 -20.30 19.36
C GLY A 401 21.95 -19.48 18.68
N ASN A 402 21.94 -19.36 17.36
CA ASN A 402 21.02 -18.51 16.58
C ASN A 402 19.54 -18.95 16.68
N ASP A 403 18.99 -19.00 17.89
CA ASP A 403 17.64 -19.40 18.21
C ASP A 403 16.70 -18.20 18.11
N PHE A 404 15.68 -18.32 17.28
CA PHE A 404 14.71 -17.27 17.01
C PHE A 404 13.33 -17.70 17.51
N ASP A 405 12.72 -16.88 18.36
CA ASP A 405 11.44 -17.22 18.97
C ASP A 405 10.28 -16.72 18.10
N PHE A 406 9.46 -17.67 17.66
CA PHE A 406 8.20 -17.36 16.99
C PHE A 406 7.19 -16.82 18.00
N VAL A 407 6.54 -15.71 17.66
CA VAL A 407 5.46 -15.15 18.49
C VAL A 407 4.15 -15.89 18.24
N PHE A 408 3.99 -16.51 17.07
CA PHE A 408 2.83 -17.29 16.69
C PHE A 408 3.16 -18.78 16.53
N GLY A 409 2.16 -19.65 16.67
CA GLY A 409 2.32 -21.10 16.41
C GLY A 409 2.44 -21.44 14.91
N ALA A 410 2.62 -22.72 14.57
CA ALA A 410 2.73 -23.17 13.18
C ALA A 410 1.52 -22.72 12.32
N PRO A 411 1.71 -22.18 11.10
CA PRO A 411 2.93 -22.22 10.28
C PRO A 411 3.95 -21.09 10.57
N ASN A 412 3.81 -20.37 11.67
CA ASN A 412 4.69 -19.29 12.16
C ASN A 412 4.62 -17.97 11.39
N TYR A 413 3.71 -17.85 10.43
CA TYR A 413 3.31 -16.58 9.82
C TYR A 413 2.16 -15.98 10.63
N GLY A 414 2.15 -14.65 10.79
CA GLY A 414 1.04 -13.92 11.35
C GLY A 414 -0.07 -13.67 10.31
N LEU A 415 -1.10 -12.93 10.72
CA LEU A 415 -2.29 -12.48 9.98
C LEU A 415 -2.56 -13.16 8.62
N ILE A 416 -3.39 -14.21 8.66
CA ILE A 416 -3.98 -14.82 7.45
C ILE A 416 -5.48 -14.49 7.34
N LYS A 417 -6.12 -13.87 8.36
CA LYS A 417 -7.47 -13.25 8.35
C LYS A 417 -7.70 -12.54 9.70
N THR A 418 -8.67 -11.62 9.77
CA THR A 418 -9.30 -11.16 11.01
C THR A 418 -9.88 -12.32 11.83
N GLY A 419 -9.43 -12.48 13.08
CA GLY A 419 -9.95 -13.50 14.01
C GLY A 419 -9.38 -14.92 13.86
N SER A 420 -8.35 -15.11 13.02
CA SER A 420 -7.57 -16.35 12.99
C SER A 420 -6.66 -16.47 14.24
N SER A 421 -5.96 -17.60 14.42
CA SER A 421 -4.93 -17.83 15.45
C SER A 421 -3.68 -16.94 15.31
N PHE A 422 -3.74 -15.90 14.49
CA PHE A 422 -2.64 -15.05 14.02
C PHE A 422 -3.04 -13.57 14.02
N SER A 423 -3.81 -13.14 15.03
CA SER A 423 -4.38 -11.79 15.15
C SER A 423 -3.61 -10.92 16.15
N LYS A 424 -3.96 -9.62 16.23
CA LYS A 424 -3.48 -8.70 17.28
C LYS A 424 -3.66 -9.29 18.67
N SER A 425 -4.82 -9.86 18.97
CA SER A 425 -5.10 -10.41 20.31
C SER A 425 -4.20 -11.61 20.63
N THR A 426 -3.89 -12.46 19.65
CA THR A 426 -2.94 -13.56 19.84
C THR A 426 -1.52 -13.05 20.06
N PHE A 427 -1.09 -12.02 19.32
CA PHE A 427 0.20 -11.38 19.54
C PHE A 427 0.30 -10.80 20.95
N ASP A 428 -0.69 -9.98 21.35
CA ASP A 428 -0.73 -9.32 22.66
C ASP A 428 -0.66 -10.35 23.80
N LEU A 429 -1.33 -11.50 23.64
CA LEU A 429 -1.26 -12.60 24.60
C LEU A 429 0.13 -13.25 24.65
N ASN A 430 0.68 -13.66 23.50
CA ASN A 430 1.91 -14.45 23.45
C ASN A 430 3.16 -13.64 23.81
N ILE A 431 3.21 -12.37 23.38
CA ILE A 431 4.38 -11.50 23.56
C ILE A 431 4.64 -11.14 25.03
N THR A 432 3.63 -11.26 25.90
CA THR A 432 3.76 -10.97 27.35
C THR A 432 4.77 -11.88 28.05
N SER A 433 4.96 -13.10 27.55
CA SER A 433 5.91 -14.07 28.11
C SER A 433 7.36 -13.85 27.67
N ILE A 434 7.58 -12.94 26.71
CA ILE A 434 8.88 -12.71 26.06
C ILE A 434 9.59 -11.50 26.68
N VAL A 435 10.84 -11.69 27.10
CA VAL A 435 11.65 -10.68 27.82
C VAL A 435 12.98 -10.38 27.10
N PRO A 436 13.39 -9.11 26.98
CA PRO A 436 14.71 -8.71 26.47
C PRO A 436 15.90 -9.32 27.23
N GLY A 437 16.99 -9.59 26.52
CA GLY A 437 18.29 -9.95 27.10
C GLY A 437 19.29 -10.54 26.10
N GLY A 438 20.59 -10.36 26.35
CA GLY A 438 21.67 -10.85 25.46
C GLY A 438 21.98 -9.94 24.27
N GLY A 439 22.77 -10.44 23.32
CA GLY A 439 23.09 -9.77 22.05
C GLY A 439 22.27 -10.33 20.88
N THR A 440 22.31 -9.64 19.74
CA THR A 440 21.61 -10.02 18.50
C THR A 440 22.59 -10.42 17.40
N PRO A 441 22.55 -11.66 16.89
CA PRO A 441 23.29 -12.04 15.69
C PRO A 441 22.59 -11.49 14.45
N LEU A 442 22.78 -10.20 14.16
CA LEU A 442 21.92 -9.46 13.24
C LEU A 442 21.96 -9.99 11.79
N ALA A 443 23.12 -10.46 11.32
CA ALA A 443 23.22 -11.08 10.00
C ALA A 443 22.40 -12.39 9.93
N ASP A 444 22.55 -13.25 10.93
CA ASP A 444 21.79 -14.50 11.01
C ASP A 444 20.29 -14.24 11.18
N ALA A 445 19.93 -13.24 11.98
CA ALA A 445 18.55 -12.81 12.19
C ALA A 445 17.92 -12.33 10.89
N LEU A 446 18.61 -11.48 10.13
CA LEU A 446 18.15 -10.99 8.84
C LEU A 446 17.93 -12.14 7.85
N GLN A 447 18.89 -13.07 7.75
CA GLN A 447 18.79 -14.22 6.86
C GLN A 447 17.63 -15.14 7.26
N ASP A 448 17.42 -15.35 8.56
CA ASP A 448 16.34 -16.17 9.08
C ASP A 448 14.95 -15.54 8.84
N VAL A 449 14.74 -14.26 9.14
CA VAL A 449 13.43 -13.61 8.88
C VAL A 449 13.15 -13.52 7.38
N GLN A 450 14.18 -13.31 6.54
CA GLN A 450 14.04 -13.42 5.10
C GLN A 450 13.54 -14.83 4.73
N ASN A 451 14.19 -15.88 5.22
CA ASN A 451 13.88 -17.26 4.84
C ASN A 451 12.57 -17.80 5.45
N THR A 452 12.17 -17.28 6.62
CA THR A 452 11.09 -17.86 7.43
C THR A 452 9.86 -16.99 7.58
N LEU A 453 9.91 -15.69 7.24
CA LEU A 453 8.73 -14.81 7.22
C LEU A 453 8.40 -14.33 5.80
N VAL A 454 9.43 -14.01 5.02
CA VAL A 454 9.28 -13.36 3.71
C VAL A 454 9.32 -14.35 2.55
N GLU A 455 10.19 -15.37 2.62
CA GLU A 455 10.32 -16.48 1.66
C GLU A 455 9.53 -17.72 2.10
N ALA A 456 8.42 -17.48 2.80
CA ALA A 456 7.46 -18.49 3.24
C ALA A 456 7.08 -19.52 2.16
N PRO A 457 6.56 -20.71 2.51
CA PRO A 457 6.37 -21.83 1.58
C PRO A 457 5.19 -21.64 0.61
N PHE A 458 4.86 -20.41 0.22
CA PHE A 458 4.00 -20.14 -0.94
C PHE A 458 4.78 -20.58 -2.18
N GLY A 459 4.70 -21.87 -2.52
CA GLY A 459 5.41 -22.43 -3.66
C GLY A 459 5.13 -21.62 -4.92
N GLY A 460 6.17 -21.37 -5.72
CA GLY A 460 6.07 -20.45 -6.84
C GLY A 460 6.32 -19.02 -6.40
N ASP A 461 7.53 -18.55 -6.74
CA ASP A 461 8.03 -17.23 -6.37
C ASP A 461 8.15 -16.39 -7.64
N PRO A 462 7.09 -15.61 -8.00
CA PRO A 462 7.17 -14.72 -9.14
C PRO A 462 8.37 -13.77 -8.99
N THR A 463 9.10 -13.56 -10.09
CA THR A 463 10.35 -12.79 -10.07
C THR A 463 10.13 -11.34 -9.67
N GLU A 464 8.97 -10.77 -10.02
CA GLU A 464 8.60 -9.37 -9.76
C GLU A 464 7.73 -9.18 -8.52
N GLU A 465 7.48 -10.24 -7.74
CA GLU A 465 6.76 -10.10 -6.48
C GLU A 465 7.63 -9.36 -5.47
N ARG A 466 7.26 -8.12 -5.18
CA ARG A 466 7.93 -7.31 -4.18
C ARG A 466 7.52 -7.74 -2.78
N ARG A 467 8.49 -7.80 -1.89
CA ARG A 467 8.31 -8.17 -0.49
C ARG A 467 8.88 -7.10 0.42
N TYR A 468 8.46 -7.13 1.66
CA TYR A 468 8.79 -6.09 2.61
C TYR A 468 9.25 -6.71 3.92
N LEU A 469 10.22 -6.07 4.56
CA LEU A 469 10.75 -6.51 5.84
C LEU A 469 11.04 -5.29 6.70
N ALA A 470 10.35 -5.15 7.84
CA ALA A 470 10.61 -4.10 8.81
C ALA A 470 11.40 -4.68 10.00
N ILE A 471 12.58 -4.13 10.26
CA ILE A 471 13.46 -4.54 11.35
C ILE A 471 13.62 -3.37 12.31
N LEU A 472 13.20 -3.58 13.55
CA LEU A 472 13.48 -2.65 14.65
C LEU A 472 14.68 -3.19 15.42
N THR A 473 15.79 -2.44 15.43
CA THR A 473 17.02 -2.77 16.16
C THR A 473 17.81 -1.51 16.46
N ASP A 474 18.56 -1.48 17.57
CA ASP A 474 19.49 -0.39 17.83
C ASP A 474 20.82 -0.52 17.06
N GLY A 475 21.11 -1.72 16.53
CA GLY A 475 22.33 -2.03 15.78
C GLY A 475 23.63 -1.95 16.60
N ILE A 476 23.55 -1.89 17.93
CA ILE A 476 24.71 -1.75 18.83
C ILE A 476 25.17 -3.08 19.39
N ARG A 477 24.27 -3.84 20.00
CA ARG A 477 24.62 -5.11 20.68
C ARG A 477 24.58 -6.29 19.72
N THR A 478 25.41 -6.22 18.68
CA THR A 478 25.48 -7.28 17.67
C THR A 478 26.47 -8.37 18.08
N SER A 479 26.04 -9.63 18.02
CA SER A 479 26.89 -10.82 18.16
C SER A 479 26.95 -11.60 16.83
N GLY A 480 27.56 -12.77 16.81
CA GLY A 480 27.52 -13.65 15.63
C GLY A 480 28.28 -13.13 14.41
N ALA A 481 27.81 -13.51 13.22
CA ALA A 481 28.45 -13.12 11.97
C ALA A 481 28.31 -11.62 11.69
N PRO A 482 29.35 -10.95 11.18
CA PRO A 482 29.28 -9.54 10.80
C PRO A 482 28.33 -9.33 9.62
N MET A 483 27.69 -8.15 9.54
CA MET A 483 26.76 -7.80 8.46
C MET A 483 27.36 -7.84 7.03
N ASN A 484 28.70 -7.81 6.91
CA ASN A 484 29.39 -7.96 5.63
C ASN A 484 29.47 -9.42 5.14
N SER A 485 29.04 -10.40 5.94
CA SER A 485 28.90 -11.80 5.54
C SER A 485 27.78 -12.01 4.51
N ILE A 486 26.79 -11.11 4.50
CA ILE A 486 25.70 -11.06 3.51
C ILE A 486 26.06 -9.96 2.49
N PRO A 487 26.29 -10.26 1.21
CA PRO A 487 26.53 -9.24 0.19
C PRO A 487 25.36 -8.25 0.04
N ASN A 488 25.65 -7.03 -0.42
CA ASN A 488 24.59 -6.08 -0.76
C ASN A 488 23.80 -6.59 -1.97
N GLY A 489 22.48 -6.37 -1.98
CA GLY A 489 21.58 -6.88 -3.01
C GLY A 489 21.27 -8.38 -2.94
N SER A 490 21.68 -9.09 -1.88
CA SER A 490 21.34 -10.51 -1.67
C SER A 490 19.84 -10.78 -1.61
N PHE A 491 19.03 -9.79 -1.22
CA PHE A 491 17.57 -9.88 -1.14
C PHE A 491 16.91 -8.96 -2.17
N SER A 492 17.20 -9.22 -3.45
CA SER A 492 16.83 -8.35 -4.59
C SER A 492 15.34 -8.04 -4.75
N ARG A 493 14.45 -8.83 -4.12
CA ARG A 493 12.98 -8.64 -4.14
C ARG A 493 12.41 -8.08 -2.84
N THR A 494 13.21 -8.01 -1.78
CA THR A 494 12.76 -7.58 -0.45
C THR A 494 13.20 -6.16 -0.18
N ALA A 495 12.26 -5.23 -0.06
CA ALA A 495 12.52 -3.90 0.47
C ALA A 495 12.67 -3.97 2.00
N ILE A 496 13.85 -3.62 2.50
CA ILE A 496 14.16 -3.68 3.94
C ILE A 496 14.01 -2.29 4.54
N PHE A 497 13.16 -2.18 5.56
CA PHE A 497 12.95 -1.02 6.40
C PHE A 497 13.68 -1.26 7.71
N ALA A 498 14.58 -0.37 8.10
CA ALA A 498 15.40 -0.50 9.30
C ALA A 498 15.17 0.69 10.22
N MET A 499 14.77 0.44 11.47
CA MET A 499 14.58 1.47 12.48
C MET A 499 15.59 1.32 13.60
N GLY A 500 16.37 2.37 13.83
CA GLY A 500 17.14 2.61 15.04
C GLY A 500 16.28 3.21 16.14
N PHE A 501 16.26 2.60 17.32
CA PHE A 501 15.47 3.10 18.44
C PHE A 501 16.29 3.38 19.71
N GLY A 502 16.32 4.64 20.12
CA GLY A 502 17.13 5.13 21.23
C GLY A 502 17.66 6.53 20.99
N THR A 503 18.52 7.03 21.88
CA THR A 503 19.19 8.31 21.64
C THR A 503 20.14 8.21 20.44
N GLY A 504 20.54 9.33 19.85
CA GLY A 504 21.59 9.32 18.83
C GLY A 504 22.92 8.66 19.25
N ALA A 505 23.19 8.51 20.55
CA ALA A 505 24.34 7.76 21.06
C ALA A 505 24.11 6.22 21.07
N ASP A 506 22.85 5.80 21.01
CA ASP A 506 22.37 4.43 21.17
C ASP A 506 21.95 3.78 19.85
N VAL A 507 22.30 4.35 18.70
CA VAL A 507 21.92 3.82 17.39
C VAL A 507 23.13 3.72 16.46
N SER A 508 23.30 2.58 15.79
CA SER A 508 24.31 2.40 14.73
C SER A 508 23.72 2.63 13.34
N TYR A 509 23.76 3.87 12.85
CA TYR A 509 23.32 4.20 11.48
C TYR A 509 24.04 3.42 10.38
N PRO A 510 25.37 3.21 10.43
CA PRO A 510 26.05 2.39 9.43
C PRO A 510 25.50 0.96 9.36
N THR A 511 25.09 0.39 10.50
CA THR A 511 24.45 -0.92 10.56
C THR A 511 23.08 -0.89 9.89
N LEU A 512 22.24 0.11 10.17
CA LEU A 512 20.90 0.26 9.57
C LEU A 512 20.96 0.47 8.06
N GLU A 513 21.88 1.31 7.60
CA GLU A 513 22.13 1.54 6.17
C GLU A 513 22.60 0.25 5.49
N THR A 514 23.46 -0.51 6.16
CA THR A 514 23.92 -1.82 5.67
C THR A 514 22.78 -2.84 5.58
N LEU A 515 21.86 -2.86 6.55
CA LEU A 515 20.64 -3.69 6.50
C LEU A 515 19.81 -3.36 5.25
N LYS A 516 19.50 -2.08 5.06
CA LYS A 516 18.75 -1.59 3.89
C LYS A 516 19.41 -2.01 2.58
N ASN A 517 20.72 -1.84 2.47
CA ASN A 517 21.50 -2.18 1.27
C ASN A 517 21.59 -3.69 0.97
N LYS A 518 21.13 -4.58 1.87
CA LYS A 518 20.97 -6.01 1.54
C LYS A 518 19.75 -6.25 0.65
N GLY A 519 18.76 -5.37 0.73
CA GLY A 519 17.50 -5.48 0.01
C GLY A 519 17.39 -4.58 -1.22
N LEU A 520 16.16 -4.46 -1.69
CA LEU A 520 15.72 -3.55 -2.74
C LEU A 520 15.61 -2.12 -2.19
N ASN A 521 16.18 -1.16 -2.92
CA ASN A 521 16.01 0.27 -2.65
C ASN A 521 14.71 0.77 -3.27
N LEU A 522 13.92 1.46 -2.46
CA LEU A 522 12.71 2.18 -2.86
C LEU A 522 12.98 3.69 -2.83
N SER A 523 12.08 4.45 -3.45
CA SER A 523 12.08 5.91 -3.38
C SER A 523 11.55 6.45 -2.04
N THR A 524 10.86 5.62 -1.26
CA THR A 524 10.44 5.95 0.11
C THR A 524 11.59 5.78 1.10
N GLN A 525 11.55 6.53 2.19
CA GLN A 525 12.51 6.38 3.29
C GLN A 525 12.45 4.96 3.85
N GLN A 526 13.59 4.29 3.91
CA GLN A 526 13.74 2.93 4.45
C GLN A 526 14.57 2.85 5.73
N VAL A 527 15.29 3.92 6.09
CA VAL A 527 16.06 3.99 7.34
C VAL A 527 15.45 5.04 8.25
N PHE A 528 15.07 4.64 9.46
CA PHE A 528 14.37 5.49 10.43
C PHE A 528 15.15 5.61 11.73
N HIS A 529 14.99 6.75 12.39
CA HIS A 529 15.44 6.98 13.76
C HIS A 529 14.24 7.32 14.63
N GLY A 530 14.24 6.80 15.86
CA GLY A 530 13.22 7.11 16.83
C GLY A 530 13.76 7.25 18.25
N GLU A 531 13.33 8.30 18.95
CA GLU A 531 13.64 8.52 20.38
C GLU A 531 12.42 8.39 21.29
N ASN A 532 11.23 8.19 20.74
CA ASN A 532 9.99 8.04 21.50
C ASN A 532 9.09 7.00 20.85
N ALA A 533 8.19 6.36 21.60
CA ALA A 533 7.37 5.29 21.03
C ALA A 533 6.44 5.72 19.88
N GLY A 534 6.11 7.01 19.71
CA GLY A 534 5.31 7.49 18.58
C GLY A 534 6.04 7.37 17.25
N THR A 535 7.37 7.39 17.27
CA THR A 535 8.20 7.12 16.08
C THR A 535 8.10 5.67 15.61
N ILE A 536 7.90 4.72 16.54
CA ILE A 536 7.73 3.30 16.20
C ILE A 536 6.41 3.11 15.44
N ASP A 537 5.36 3.81 15.88
CA ASP A 537 4.08 3.81 15.19
C ASP A 537 4.22 4.32 13.75
N LYS A 538 4.88 5.47 13.55
CA LYS A 538 5.17 5.99 12.21
C LYS A 538 6.00 5.01 11.38
N PHE A 539 7.01 4.39 11.97
CA PHE A 539 7.87 3.42 11.27
C PHE A 539 7.05 2.26 10.71
N TYR A 540 6.25 1.60 11.53
CA TYR A 540 5.43 0.48 11.06
C TYR A 540 4.30 0.92 10.13
N SER A 541 3.67 2.07 10.38
CA SER A 541 2.63 2.62 9.50
C SER A 541 3.21 2.96 8.12
N ASN A 542 4.42 3.53 8.05
CA ASN A 542 5.12 3.81 6.80
C ASN A 542 5.54 2.53 6.05
N ALA A 543 6.07 1.54 6.77
CA ALA A 543 6.43 0.25 6.18
C ALA A 543 5.19 -0.48 5.62
N LEU A 544 4.08 -0.45 6.36
CA LEU A 544 2.80 -1.00 5.91
C LEU A 544 2.28 -0.23 4.69
N ALA A 545 2.22 1.10 4.75
CA ALA A 545 1.76 1.94 3.65
C ALA A 545 2.54 1.66 2.36
N ALA A 546 3.87 1.60 2.45
CA ALA A 546 4.71 1.21 1.33
C ALA A 546 4.39 -0.21 0.81
N ALA A 547 4.15 -1.16 1.72
CA ALA A 547 3.82 -2.54 1.36
C ALA A 547 2.51 -2.64 0.57
N ILE A 548 1.48 -1.88 0.97
CA ILE A 548 0.16 -1.89 0.36
C ILE A 548 0.00 -0.88 -0.79
N GLY A 549 1.08 -0.19 -1.19
CA GLY A 549 1.09 0.72 -2.34
C GLY A 549 0.55 2.13 -2.07
N PHE A 550 0.57 2.58 -0.81
CA PHE A 550 0.13 3.91 -0.38
C PHE A 550 1.34 4.82 -0.14
N THR A 551 1.15 6.13 -0.32
CA THR A 551 2.17 7.16 -0.08
C THR A 551 1.69 8.16 0.96
N THR A 552 2.59 8.66 1.80
CA THR A 552 2.29 9.66 2.82
C THR A 552 1.77 10.95 2.19
N ILE A 553 0.67 11.48 2.73
CA ILE A 553 0.16 12.80 2.35
C ILE A 553 0.14 13.78 3.51
N PHE A 554 -0.03 13.31 4.74
CA PHE A 554 -0.11 14.18 5.91
C PHE A 554 0.34 13.43 7.16
N ASP A 555 1.29 13.96 7.92
CA ASP A 555 1.96 13.22 9.01
C ASP A 555 2.35 14.09 10.24
N PRO A 556 1.41 14.78 10.91
CA PRO A 556 1.73 15.64 12.07
C PRO A 556 1.80 14.89 13.41
N VAL A 557 2.31 15.62 14.42
CA VAL A 557 2.14 15.29 15.84
C VAL A 557 1.60 16.49 16.59
N ILE A 558 0.61 16.26 17.46
CA ILE A 558 -0.08 17.32 18.19
C ILE A 558 -0.17 16.96 19.67
N GLU A 559 0.04 17.94 20.55
CA GLU A 559 -0.20 17.81 22.00
C GLU A 559 -1.60 18.35 22.33
N LEU A 560 -2.43 17.53 23.01
CA LEU A 560 -3.74 17.94 23.52
C LEU A 560 -3.79 17.82 25.03
N PHE A 561 -4.40 18.81 25.69
CA PHE A 561 -4.81 18.70 27.08
C PHE A 561 -6.14 17.96 27.19
N ALA A 562 -6.35 17.28 28.32
CA ALA A 562 -7.60 16.60 28.60
C ALA A 562 -8.77 17.59 28.52
N GLY A 563 -9.76 17.21 27.70
CA GLY A 563 -10.92 18.00 27.37
C GLY A 563 -10.75 18.94 26.16
N GLU A 564 -9.65 18.83 25.43
CA GLU A 564 -9.45 19.52 24.16
C GLU A 564 -9.71 18.64 22.93
N HIS A 565 -9.93 19.29 21.79
CA HIS A 565 -9.98 18.70 20.47
C HIS A 565 -9.29 19.62 19.44
N THR A 566 -8.96 19.04 18.28
CA THR A 566 -8.33 19.72 17.15
C THR A 566 -8.91 19.20 15.84
N HIS A 567 -8.83 20.03 14.79
CA HIS A 567 -9.26 19.70 13.43
C HIS A 567 -8.02 19.69 12.54
N LEU A 568 -7.76 18.55 11.90
CA LEU A 568 -6.64 18.36 10.99
C LEU A 568 -7.16 18.25 9.56
N TYR A 569 -6.67 19.12 8.68
CA TYR A 569 -7.15 19.21 7.29
C TYR A 569 -6.14 18.60 6.32
N PHE A 570 -6.63 17.85 5.33
CA PHE A 570 -5.82 17.32 4.22
C PHE A 570 -6.61 17.36 2.92
N ASP A 571 -5.94 17.43 1.77
CA ASP A 571 -6.59 17.57 0.47
C ASP A 571 -6.59 16.27 -0.34
N ALA A 572 -7.76 15.96 -0.90
CA ALA A 572 -7.97 14.90 -1.88
C ALA A 572 -8.11 15.47 -3.29
N THR A 573 -7.40 14.88 -4.25
CA THR A 573 -7.57 15.11 -5.68
C THR A 573 -8.19 13.88 -6.34
N SER A 574 -8.47 13.95 -7.63
CA SER A 574 -8.91 12.81 -8.43
C SER A 574 -7.81 11.77 -8.65
N ALA A 575 -6.56 12.10 -8.36
CA ALA A 575 -5.45 11.14 -8.36
C ALA A 575 -5.57 10.12 -7.22
N GLU A 576 -6.16 10.53 -6.09
CA GLU A 576 -6.38 9.68 -4.92
C GLU A 576 -7.61 8.77 -5.12
N ASP A 577 -7.43 7.51 -4.76
CA ASP A 577 -8.44 6.46 -4.84
C ASP A 577 -8.93 6.01 -3.47
N ALA A 578 -8.01 5.95 -2.51
CA ALA A 578 -8.26 5.50 -1.17
C ALA A 578 -7.35 6.22 -0.18
N PHE A 579 -7.82 6.35 1.06
CA PHE A 579 -7.03 6.81 2.20
C PHE A 579 -6.82 5.67 3.19
N PHE A 580 -5.61 5.62 3.73
CA PHE A 580 -5.26 4.85 4.91
C PHE A 580 -4.89 5.85 5.99
N ILE A 581 -5.71 5.97 7.02
CA ILE A 581 -5.57 6.94 8.09
C ILE A 581 -5.28 6.19 9.38
N THR A 582 -4.26 6.62 10.10
CA THR A 582 -3.94 6.09 11.41
C THR A 582 -3.77 7.22 12.42
N ALA A 583 -4.25 7.02 13.64
CA ALA A 583 -4.02 7.96 14.73
C ALA A 583 -3.77 7.20 16.03
N GLN A 584 -2.64 7.46 16.71
CA GLN A 584 -2.26 6.80 17.95
C GLN A 584 -1.94 7.82 19.03
N GLY A 585 -2.77 7.84 20.08
CA GLY A 585 -2.41 8.50 21.33
C GLY A 585 -1.13 7.87 21.89
N MET A 586 -0.14 8.69 22.23
CA MET A 586 1.15 8.17 22.71
C MET A 586 1.09 7.64 24.16
N ASP A 587 -0.10 7.57 24.75
CA ASP A 587 -0.43 6.81 25.94
C ASP A 587 -0.68 5.31 25.67
N PHE A 588 -0.96 4.92 24.43
CA PHE A 588 -1.19 3.54 23.92
C PHE A 588 -2.32 2.73 24.55
N GLU A 589 -2.85 3.16 25.68
CA GLU A 589 -3.82 2.38 26.46
C GLU A 589 -5.07 3.19 26.80
N ASP A 590 -5.03 4.52 26.63
CA ASP A 590 -6.16 5.38 26.97
C ASP A 590 -7.27 5.22 25.93
N ARG A 591 -8.46 4.83 26.37
CA ARG A 591 -9.63 4.65 25.49
C ARG A 591 -10.45 5.93 25.32
N ASN A 592 -10.08 7.02 25.97
CA ASN A 592 -10.81 8.29 25.95
C ASN A 592 -10.40 9.21 24.79
N TRP A 593 -9.79 8.67 23.75
CA TRP A 593 -9.61 9.35 22.47
C TRP A 593 -10.89 9.21 21.63
N LYS A 594 -11.36 10.32 21.08
CA LYS A 594 -12.49 10.35 20.16
C LYS A 594 -12.04 10.92 18.82
N PHE A 595 -12.61 10.39 17.74
CA PHE A 595 -12.25 10.77 16.39
C PHE A 595 -13.51 10.99 15.55
N MET A 596 -13.43 11.92 14.61
CA MET A 596 -14.44 12.11 13.58
C MET A 596 -13.76 12.38 12.25
N LEU A 597 -14.26 11.79 11.17
CA LEU A 597 -13.78 12.00 9.81
C LEU A 597 -14.89 12.60 8.98
N HIS A 598 -14.63 13.77 8.39
CA HIS A 598 -15.56 14.45 7.51
C HIS A 598 -15.02 14.49 6.08
N GLY A 599 -15.92 14.22 5.12
CA GLY A 599 -15.63 14.40 3.71
C GLY A 599 -15.70 15.88 3.29
N PRO A 600 -15.30 16.22 2.05
CA PRO A 600 -15.30 17.60 1.54
C PRO A 600 -16.67 18.27 1.47
N ASN A 601 -17.72 17.46 1.49
CA ASN A 601 -19.12 17.91 1.54
C ASN A 601 -19.61 18.19 2.97
N GLY A 602 -18.72 18.09 3.98
CA GLY A 602 -19.04 18.31 5.40
C GLY A 602 -19.67 17.11 6.11
N PHE A 603 -20.06 16.06 5.37
CA PHE A 603 -20.68 14.87 5.96
C PHE A 603 -19.68 14.06 6.77
N MET A 604 -20.09 13.68 7.97
CA MET A 604 -19.34 12.77 8.82
C MET A 604 -19.42 11.34 8.24
N LEU A 605 -18.27 10.78 7.90
CA LEU A 605 -18.12 9.43 7.36
C LEU A 605 -17.73 8.42 8.44
N TYR A 606 -17.14 8.90 9.54
CA TYR A 606 -16.84 8.13 10.74
C TYR A 606 -16.91 9.03 11.97
N GLY A 607 -17.42 8.52 13.09
CA GLY A 607 -17.46 9.27 14.34
C GLY A 607 -17.86 8.43 15.55
N ASN A 608 -17.22 8.69 16.69
CA ASN A 608 -17.52 8.04 17.97
C ASN A 608 -18.86 8.46 18.58
N ASP A 609 -19.30 9.70 18.33
CA ASP A 609 -20.56 10.25 18.83
C ASP A 609 -21.41 10.71 17.65
N LYS A 610 -22.62 10.15 17.53
CA LYS A 610 -23.58 10.51 16.46
C LYS A 610 -24.27 11.86 16.69
N GLU A 611 -23.90 12.61 17.73
CA GLU A 611 -24.62 13.81 18.18
C GLU A 611 -24.15 15.11 17.51
N HIS A 612 -23.06 15.08 16.72
CA HIS A 612 -22.55 16.24 15.97
C HIS A 612 -22.77 16.09 14.45
N GLU A 613 -24.01 15.84 14.04
CA GLU A 613 -24.39 16.00 12.62
C GLU A 613 -24.53 17.49 12.29
N HIS A 614 -23.61 18.03 11.48
CA HIS A 614 -23.85 19.29 10.78
C HIS A 614 -24.75 19.01 9.57
N GLY A 615 -26.04 18.74 9.83
CA GLY A 615 -27.02 18.49 8.80
C GLY A 615 -27.59 19.78 8.22
N GLU A 616 -27.10 20.22 7.06
CA GLU A 616 -28.00 20.81 6.07
C GLU A 616 -28.41 19.73 5.06
N SER A 617 -29.72 19.66 4.81
CA SER A 617 -30.34 18.75 3.85
C SER A 617 -29.60 18.79 2.53
N CYS A 618 -28.99 17.66 2.18
CA CYS A 618 -28.29 17.53 0.92
C CYS A 618 -29.28 17.60 -0.25
N HIS A 619 -29.23 18.70 -1.01
CA HIS A 619 -30.02 18.86 -2.24
C HIS A 619 -29.45 18.05 -3.44
N HIS A 620 -28.34 17.32 -3.25
CA HIS A 620 -27.75 16.43 -4.25
C HIS A 620 -26.84 15.37 -3.62
N CYS A 621 -27.38 14.18 -3.30
CA CYS A 621 -26.63 13.21 -2.49
C CYS A 621 -25.84 12.26 -3.37
N CYS A 622 -24.52 12.38 -3.32
CA CYS A 622 -23.62 11.37 -3.83
C CYS A 622 -23.75 10.08 -3.01
N PRO A 623 -23.48 8.91 -3.61
CA PRO A 623 -23.04 7.75 -2.84
C PRO A 623 -21.87 8.16 -1.93
N SER A 624 -21.93 7.80 -0.65
CA SER A 624 -20.84 8.06 0.29
C SER A 624 -19.65 7.15 0.02
N PRO A 625 -18.42 7.60 0.30
CA PRO A 625 -17.24 6.74 0.35
C PRO A 625 -17.46 5.55 1.28
N HIS A 626 -16.86 4.42 0.95
CA HIS A 626 -16.89 3.25 1.83
C HIS A 626 -15.82 3.39 2.91
N VAL A 627 -16.20 3.20 4.16
CA VAL A 627 -15.32 3.34 5.31
C VAL A 627 -15.25 2.03 6.07
N THR A 628 -14.03 1.53 6.25
CA THR A 628 -13.73 0.42 7.16
C THR A 628 -12.83 0.96 8.26
N ALA A 629 -13.23 0.83 9.52
CA ALA A 629 -12.50 1.41 10.63
C ALA A 629 -12.42 0.46 11.82
N LYS A 630 -11.33 0.56 12.58
CA LYS A 630 -11.14 -0.12 13.86
C LYS A 630 -10.54 0.84 14.87
N GLN A 631 -11.02 0.77 16.10
CA GLN A 631 -10.48 1.54 17.21
C GLN A 631 -10.29 0.64 18.44
N SER A 632 -9.11 0.71 19.05
CA SER A 632 -8.78 0.05 20.32
C SER A 632 -7.64 0.80 21.00
N ASP A 633 -7.70 0.95 22.33
CA ASP A 633 -6.57 1.41 23.15
C ASP A 633 -5.85 2.66 22.59
N GLY A 634 -6.63 3.71 22.30
CA GLY A 634 -6.09 4.99 21.78
C GLY A 634 -5.62 4.97 20.31
N ARG A 635 -5.66 3.81 19.64
CA ARG A 635 -5.41 3.66 18.19
C ARG A 635 -6.71 3.74 17.41
N LEU A 636 -6.78 4.62 16.42
CA LEU A 636 -7.72 4.56 15.32
C LEU A 636 -6.98 4.13 14.04
N THR A 637 -7.59 3.21 13.29
CA THR A 637 -7.22 2.88 11.92
C THR A 637 -8.46 3.00 11.03
N VAL A 638 -8.36 3.72 9.91
CA VAL A 638 -9.43 3.87 8.93
C VAL A 638 -8.91 3.62 7.52
N MET A 639 -9.61 2.77 6.78
CA MET A 639 -9.51 2.63 5.33
C MET A 639 -10.73 3.30 4.71
N VAL A 640 -10.50 4.28 3.84
CA VAL A 640 -11.54 4.96 3.08
C VAL A 640 -11.34 4.64 1.62
N GLN A 641 -12.33 4.04 0.98
CA GLN A 641 -12.31 3.77 -0.46
C GLN A 641 -13.30 4.70 -1.15
N ARG A 642 -12.86 5.37 -2.21
CA ARG A 642 -13.73 6.24 -3.00
C ARG A 642 -14.96 5.47 -3.50
N GLY A 643 -14.75 4.28 -4.04
CA GLY A 643 -15.79 3.50 -4.70
C GLY A 643 -16.55 4.35 -5.73
N ASN A 644 -17.88 4.22 -5.79
CA ASN A 644 -18.74 4.99 -6.71
C ASN A 644 -19.05 6.42 -6.25
N THR A 645 -18.24 6.99 -5.36
CA THR A 645 -18.40 8.39 -4.91
C THR A 645 -18.09 9.34 -6.06
N ALA A 646 -19.05 10.23 -6.36
CA ALA A 646 -18.89 11.24 -7.39
C ALA A 646 -17.75 12.22 -7.05
N LYS A 647 -17.10 12.76 -8.09
CA LYS A 647 -15.92 13.63 -7.97
C LYS A 647 -16.10 14.76 -6.94
N HIS A 648 -17.23 15.47 -6.97
CA HIS A 648 -17.50 16.62 -6.08
C HIS A 648 -17.71 16.25 -4.60
N CYS A 649 -17.88 14.97 -4.28
CA CYS A 649 -17.97 14.45 -2.91
C CYS A 649 -16.67 13.78 -2.44
N TRP A 650 -15.67 13.65 -3.32
CA TRP A 650 -14.38 13.05 -3.03
C TRP A 650 -13.24 14.06 -3.07
N VAL A 651 -13.18 14.87 -4.13
CA VAL A 651 -12.14 15.88 -4.35
C VAL A 651 -12.43 17.10 -3.50
N GLY A 652 -11.41 17.59 -2.80
CA GLY A 652 -11.48 18.75 -1.92
C GLY A 652 -10.84 18.51 -0.56
N LYS A 653 -11.15 19.39 0.38
CA LYS A 653 -10.56 19.37 1.72
C LYS A 653 -11.31 18.41 2.63
N TRP A 654 -10.60 17.43 3.16
CA TRP A 654 -11.06 16.51 4.19
C TRP A 654 -10.64 17.01 5.57
N GLU A 655 -11.34 16.52 6.60
CA GLU A 655 -11.10 16.91 7.98
C GLU A 655 -11.13 15.69 8.91
N LEU A 656 -10.04 15.51 9.67
CA LEU A 656 -9.93 14.57 10.77
C LEU A 656 -9.98 15.36 12.09
N MET A 657 -11.10 15.25 12.81
CA MET A 657 -11.23 15.76 14.16
C MET A 657 -10.70 14.74 15.17
N ILE A 658 -9.91 15.21 16.13
CA ILE A 658 -9.31 14.39 17.19
C ILE A 658 -9.56 15.07 18.53
N ALA A 659 -10.03 14.32 19.52
CA ALA A 659 -10.30 14.81 20.85
C ALA A 659 -9.71 13.91 21.93
N TYR A 660 -9.14 14.52 22.98
CA TYR A 660 -8.55 13.83 24.12
C TYR A 660 -9.37 14.08 25.38
N LYS A 661 -10.03 13.05 25.95
CA LYS A 661 -10.87 13.16 27.16
C LYS A 661 -11.89 14.32 27.10
N ALA A 662 -12.41 14.63 25.91
CA ALA A 662 -13.33 15.73 25.67
C ALA A 662 -14.71 15.21 25.29
N ASN A 663 -15.66 15.32 26.21
CA ASN A 663 -17.03 14.83 25.96
C ASN A 663 -17.91 15.84 25.22
N ASN A 664 -17.70 17.14 25.43
CA ASN A 664 -18.55 18.21 24.89
C ASN A 664 -17.86 19.02 23.77
N PHE A 665 -16.62 18.69 23.42
CA PHE A 665 -15.79 19.41 22.43
C PHE A 665 -15.73 20.95 22.61
N ASP A 666 -15.89 21.47 23.84
CA ASP A 666 -15.86 22.93 24.08
C ASP A 666 -14.44 23.53 23.99
N GLY A 667 -13.40 22.71 24.12
CA GLY A 667 -12.00 23.15 24.11
C GLY A 667 -11.34 22.92 22.77
N MET A 668 -11.32 23.89 21.87
CA MET A 668 -10.66 23.77 20.56
C MET A 668 -9.22 24.29 20.59
N VAL A 669 -8.30 23.51 20.03
CA VAL A 669 -6.93 23.94 19.72
C VAL A 669 -6.83 24.15 18.21
N MET A 670 -6.23 25.26 17.79
CA MET A 670 -5.94 25.55 16.39
C MET A 670 -4.44 25.40 16.12
N PRO A 671 -3.97 24.20 15.74
CA PRO A 671 -2.55 23.97 15.47
C PRO A 671 -2.10 24.79 14.25
N THR A 672 -1.00 25.51 14.39
CA THR A 672 -0.38 26.21 13.26
C THR A 672 0.33 25.20 12.35
N LEU A 673 0.56 25.54 11.08
CA LEU A 673 1.39 24.70 10.20
C LEU A 673 2.78 24.46 10.79
N GLY A 674 3.36 25.46 11.47
CA GLY A 674 4.65 25.31 12.16
C GLY A 674 4.63 24.25 13.26
N GLU A 675 3.53 24.11 14.01
CA GLU A 675 3.38 23.03 15.00
C GLU A 675 3.12 21.67 14.35
N GLN A 676 2.38 21.62 13.25
CA GLN A 676 2.16 20.37 12.51
C GLN A 676 3.46 19.82 11.87
N LEU A 677 4.42 20.69 11.56
CA LEU A 677 5.73 20.33 11.00
C LEU A 677 6.74 19.82 12.02
N PHE A 678 6.35 19.65 13.29
CA PHE A 678 7.22 19.06 14.29
C PHE A 678 7.45 17.57 13.99
N PRO A 679 8.69 17.16 13.63
CA PRO A 679 8.95 15.76 13.39
C PRO A 679 8.86 15.00 14.71
N VAL A 680 8.01 13.98 14.77
CA VAL A 680 7.85 13.15 15.98
C VAL A 680 9.19 12.65 16.52
N SER A 681 10.13 12.33 15.63
CA SER A 681 11.45 11.79 15.95
C SER A 681 12.38 12.77 16.63
N ALA A 682 12.12 14.07 16.54
CA ALA A 682 12.93 15.09 17.20
C ALA A 682 12.77 15.10 18.73
N GLY A 683 11.65 14.57 19.26
CA GLY A 683 11.29 14.69 20.67
C GLY A 683 10.83 16.11 21.04
N PRO A 684 10.85 16.48 22.34
CA PRO A 684 10.38 17.80 22.79
C PRO A 684 11.28 18.92 22.26
N ILE A 685 10.68 19.89 21.57
CA ILE A 685 11.43 21.02 20.97
C ILE A 685 11.48 22.23 21.91
N ARG A 686 10.58 22.29 22.90
CA ARG A 686 10.54 23.37 23.89
C ARG A 686 11.06 22.86 25.23
N GLY A 687 12.12 23.50 25.75
CA GLY A 687 12.68 23.23 27.07
C GLY A 687 13.63 22.03 27.16
N PRO A 688 13.85 21.48 28.37
CA PRO A 688 14.80 20.39 28.58
C PRO A 688 14.34 19.09 27.89
N ARG A 689 15.26 18.41 27.19
CA ARG A 689 14.94 17.23 26.38
C ARG A 689 14.90 15.94 27.20
N TYR A 690 15.92 15.70 28.03
CA TYR A 690 16.12 14.46 28.78
C TYR A 690 15.85 14.63 30.28
N SER A 691 16.19 15.78 30.88
CA SER A 691 16.11 16.02 32.33
C SER A 691 14.69 15.90 32.89
N ARG A 692 13.68 15.93 32.01
CA ARG A 692 12.27 15.66 32.34
C ARG A 692 12.05 14.25 32.90
N LEU A 693 12.87 13.28 32.50
CA LEU A 693 12.85 11.90 33.01
C LEU A 693 13.16 11.86 34.51
N LEU A 694 13.90 12.84 35.05
CA LEU A 694 14.23 12.93 36.47
C LEU A 694 13.10 13.55 37.32
N ASN A 695 12.06 14.07 36.68
CA ASN A 695 10.90 14.62 37.37
C ASN A 695 9.84 13.53 37.53
N ASP A 696 9.18 13.54 38.69
CA ASP A 696 7.93 12.81 38.89
C ASP A 696 6.96 13.17 37.75
N PRO A 697 6.32 12.18 37.07
CA PRO A 697 5.37 12.43 36.00
C PRO A 697 4.38 13.55 36.34
N LYS A 698 3.77 13.53 37.52
CA LYS A 698 2.77 14.51 37.94
C LYS A 698 3.28 15.95 38.06
N LYS A 699 4.61 16.15 38.02
CA LYS A 699 5.27 17.47 38.07
C LYS A 699 5.84 17.89 36.71
N ARG A 700 5.72 17.07 35.67
CA ARG A 700 6.19 17.39 34.33
C ARG A 700 5.30 18.47 33.72
N ILE A 701 5.94 19.48 33.12
CA ILE A 701 5.23 20.57 32.43
C ILE A 701 5.02 20.13 30.98
N ALA A 702 3.80 20.20 30.45
CA ALA A 702 3.54 19.91 29.03
C ALA A 702 4.41 20.76 28.09
N THR A 703 4.82 20.21 26.95
CA THR A 703 5.79 20.88 26.06
C THR A 703 5.25 22.20 25.54
N ARG A 704 3.94 22.25 25.26
CA ARG A 704 3.25 23.48 24.86
C ARG A 704 3.27 24.55 25.94
N ASN A 705 3.35 24.22 27.23
CA ASN A 705 3.39 25.19 28.33
C ASN A 705 4.77 25.78 28.60
N ILE A 706 5.81 25.25 27.99
CA ILE A 706 7.16 25.77 28.18
C ILE A 706 7.28 27.08 27.39
N LEU A 707 7.47 28.18 28.12
CA LEU A 707 7.64 29.50 27.53
C LEU A 707 9.06 29.63 26.98
N THR A 708 9.18 29.87 25.69
CA THR A 708 10.43 30.19 24.98
C THR A 708 10.24 31.46 24.16
N LYS A 709 11.33 32.14 23.82
CA LYS A 709 11.30 33.23 22.85
C LYS A 709 11.24 32.61 21.45
N SER A 710 10.30 33.07 20.62
CA SER A 710 10.21 32.63 19.22
C SER A 710 11.52 32.89 18.49
N GLN A 711 12.08 31.85 17.88
CA GLN A 711 13.37 31.90 17.16
C GLN A 711 13.20 32.25 15.67
N HIS A 712 12.06 31.91 15.07
CA HIS A 712 11.76 32.07 13.64
C HIS A 712 10.25 32.04 13.36
N GLY A 713 9.83 32.25 12.11
CA GLY A 713 8.43 32.41 11.71
C GLY A 713 7.55 31.18 11.95
N LEU A 714 8.15 29.98 11.96
CA LEU A 714 7.43 28.73 12.27
C LEU A 714 7.30 28.43 13.79
N ASP A 715 7.99 29.15 14.67
CA ASP A 715 7.92 28.93 16.12
C ASP A 715 6.80 29.77 16.74
N ILE A 716 5.59 29.52 16.27
CA ILE A 716 4.35 30.14 16.75
C ILE A 716 3.58 29.10 17.56
N ARG A 717 3.30 29.45 18.82
CA ARG A 717 2.45 28.64 19.70
C ARG A 717 1.02 28.65 19.19
N ALA A 718 0.38 27.49 19.10
CA ALA A 718 -1.04 27.41 18.77
C ALA A 718 -1.88 28.26 19.72
N LEU A 719 -2.97 28.81 19.16
CA LEU A 719 -4.06 29.30 19.98
C LEU A 719 -4.64 28.10 20.73
N SER A 720 -4.48 28.14 22.05
CA SER A 720 -4.78 27.05 22.97
C SER A 720 -5.92 27.46 23.90
N THR A 721 -6.50 26.47 24.57
CA THR A 721 -7.50 26.71 25.61
C THR A 721 -6.84 27.09 26.95
N ASN A 722 -7.66 27.44 27.96
CA ASN A 722 -7.19 27.64 29.33
C ASN A 722 -7.00 26.32 30.11
N ARG A 723 -6.99 25.15 29.45
CA ARG A 723 -6.84 23.82 30.09
C ARG A 723 -5.38 23.41 30.34
N ASN A 724 -4.48 24.38 30.42
CA ASN A 724 -3.03 24.16 30.54
C ASN A 724 -2.61 23.37 31.79
N GLU A 725 -3.48 23.25 32.79
CA GLU A 725 -3.22 22.51 34.04
C GLU A 725 -3.68 21.05 33.99
N ASN A 726 -4.39 20.65 32.94
CA ASN A 726 -4.89 19.29 32.76
C ASN A 726 -3.80 18.35 32.23
N ASP A 727 -4.06 17.04 32.30
CA ASP A 727 -3.24 16.00 31.68
C ASP A 727 -3.00 16.30 30.20
N ALA A 728 -1.76 16.22 29.73
CA ALA A 728 -1.40 16.35 28.32
C ALA A 728 -0.95 15.02 27.75
N CYS A 729 -1.36 14.75 26.52
CA CYS A 729 -0.91 13.62 25.74
C CYS A 729 -0.66 14.03 24.28
N ASN A 730 0.41 13.52 23.71
CA ASN A 730 0.69 13.67 22.29
C ASN A 730 -0.09 12.63 21.48
N ILE A 731 -0.49 13.00 20.28
CA ILE A 731 -1.03 12.07 19.28
C ILE A 731 -0.22 12.16 17.99
N VAL A 732 0.06 10.99 17.41
CA VAL A 732 0.56 10.87 16.04
C VAL A 732 -0.64 10.63 15.13
N ALA A 733 -0.76 11.40 14.05
CA ALA A 733 -1.74 11.16 13.00
C ALA A 733 -1.02 11.02 11.66
N ASN A 734 -1.32 9.96 10.92
CA ASN A 734 -0.79 9.71 9.58
C ASN A 734 -1.97 9.55 8.61
N VAL A 735 -1.88 10.20 7.46
CA VAL A 735 -2.77 9.99 6.33
C VAL A 735 -1.91 9.61 5.14
N TYR A 736 -2.21 8.44 4.58
CA TYR A 736 -1.62 7.92 3.36
C TYR A 736 -2.68 7.81 2.29
N ALA A 737 -2.28 7.84 1.03
CA ALA A 737 -3.19 7.65 -0.09
C ALA A 737 -2.64 6.67 -1.13
N ARG A 738 -3.54 5.85 -1.70
CA ARG A 738 -3.28 5.14 -2.95
C ARG A 738 -3.57 6.11 -4.08
N THR A 739 -2.52 6.59 -4.75
CA THR A 739 -2.62 7.76 -5.63
C THR A 739 -1.75 7.65 -6.87
N ASN A 740 -2.22 8.28 -7.95
CA ASN A 740 -1.43 8.56 -9.13
C ASN A 740 -0.50 9.77 -8.98
N LEU A 741 -0.69 10.62 -7.96
CA LEU A 741 0.14 11.79 -7.65
C LEU A 741 1.00 11.51 -6.42
N LYS A 742 2.24 11.09 -6.64
CA LYS A 742 3.21 10.81 -5.58
C LYS A 742 4.12 12.01 -5.37
N ILE A 743 4.31 12.39 -4.12
CA ILE A 743 5.32 13.37 -3.71
C ILE A 743 6.21 12.69 -2.68
N GLU A 744 7.46 12.50 -3.03
CA GLU A 744 8.43 11.76 -2.22
C GLU A 744 9.67 12.62 -1.96
N LEU A 745 10.24 12.46 -0.77
CA LEU A 745 11.46 13.14 -0.36
C LEU A 745 12.64 12.21 -0.65
N ASP A 746 13.61 12.69 -1.42
CA ASP A 746 14.79 11.94 -1.81
C ASP A 746 16.07 12.68 -1.39
N THR A 747 17.10 11.93 -1.01
CA THR A 747 18.41 12.46 -0.68
C THR A 747 19.48 11.50 -1.20
N LYS A 748 20.61 12.05 -1.67
CA LYS A 748 21.75 11.25 -2.16
C LYS A 748 22.22 10.22 -1.14
N SER A 749 22.12 10.56 0.14
CA SER A 749 22.41 9.66 1.25
C SER A 749 21.60 10.07 2.47
N LEU A 750 21.08 9.07 3.20
CA LEU A 750 20.50 9.27 4.53
C LEU A 750 21.59 9.35 5.61
N MET A 751 22.86 9.20 5.23
CA MET A 751 24.03 9.42 6.08
C MET A 751 25.02 10.37 5.41
N VAL A 752 25.36 11.47 6.07
CA VAL A 752 26.38 12.43 5.60
C VAL A 752 27.46 12.62 6.66
N GLN A 753 28.65 13.03 6.23
CA GLN A 753 29.74 13.36 7.15
C GLN A 753 29.56 14.79 7.71
N PRO A 754 30.08 15.09 8.91
CA PRO A 754 30.07 16.45 9.42
C PRO A 754 30.72 17.43 8.44
N GLY A 755 30.00 18.50 8.11
CA GLY A 755 30.43 19.51 7.13
C GLY A 755 30.02 19.22 5.68
N GLU A 756 29.44 18.05 5.39
CA GLU A 756 28.80 17.80 4.10
C GLU A 756 27.38 18.36 4.05
N GLU A 757 26.97 18.85 2.88
CA GLU A 757 25.63 19.40 2.68
C GLU A 757 24.54 18.32 2.75
N ILE A 758 23.44 18.62 3.43
CA ILE A 758 22.18 17.86 3.30
C ILE A 758 21.36 18.51 2.19
N ASN A 759 21.04 17.73 1.16
CA ASN A 759 20.18 18.11 0.05
C ASN A 759 19.03 17.12 -0.06
N ILE A 760 17.81 17.59 0.22
CA ILE A 760 16.58 16.82 0.13
C ILE A 760 15.79 17.34 -1.08
N THR A 761 15.69 16.51 -2.12
CA THR A 761 14.89 16.79 -3.31
C THR A 761 13.44 16.38 -3.09
N ILE A 762 12.51 17.23 -3.52
CA ILE A 762 11.07 16.97 -3.51
C ILE A 762 10.70 16.45 -4.90
N ASN A 763 10.56 15.13 -5.01
CA ASN A 763 10.25 14.46 -6.25
C ASN A 763 8.73 14.36 -6.41
N VAL A 764 8.21 15.02 -7.44
CA VAL A 764 6.79 14.95 -7.82
C VAL A 764 6.64 14.04 -9.01
N GLN A 765 5.84 12.98 -8.86
CA GLN A 765 5.59 11.99 -9.90
C GLN A 765 4.08 11.81 -10.08
N ALA A 766 3.60 12.10 -11.28
CA ALA A 766 2.22 11.82 -11.67
C ALA A 766 2.21 10.66 -12.68
N ALA A 767 1.57 9.53 -12.33
CA ALA A 767 1.39 8.42 -13.27
C ALA A 767 0.49 8.80 -14.44
N VAL A 768 -0.46 9.71 -14.18
CA VAL A 768 -1.37 10.35 -15.15
C VAL A 768 -1.55 11.81 -14.72
N GLY A 769 -1.69 12.73 -15.68
CA GLY A 769 -1.85 14.15 -15.42
C GLY A 769 -0.52 14.84 -15.09
N GLY A 770 -0.58 16.02 -14.46
CA GLY A 770 0.59 16.80 -14.09
C GLY A 770 0.37 17.77 -12.93
N VAL A 771 1.43 18.44 -12.50
CA VAL A 771 1.40 19.50 -11.48
C VAL A 771 1.81 20.82 -12.12
N ALA A 772 1.01 21.87 -11.93
CA ALA A 772 1.21 23.17 -12.58
C ALA A 772 2.02 24.16 -11.73
N TYR A 773 1.80 24.17 -10.42
CA TYR A 773 2.47 25.05 -9.45
C TYR A 773 2.71 24.29 -8.16
N MET A 774 3.88 24.49 -7.55
CA MET A 774 4.20 23.97 -6.23
C MET A 774 4.96 25.02 -5.41
N SER A 775 4.55 25.20 -4.15
CA SER A 775 5.28 25.99 -3.17
C SER A 775 5.52 25.17 -1.90
N GLY A 776 6.41 25.63 -1.03
CA GLY A 776 6.67 24.91 0.21
C GLY A 776 7.61 25.64 1.15
N PHE A 777 7.71 25.11 2.35
CA PHE A 777 8.66 25.52 3.37
C PHE A 777 8.97 24.34 4.30
N ALA A 778 10.06 24.42 5.04
CA ALA A 778 10.51 23.33 5.88
C ALA A 778 10.92 23.83 7.28
N ARG A 779 10.81 22.94 8.26
CA ARG A 779 11.38 23.09 9.59
C ARG A 779 12.45 22.03 9.78
N MET A 780 13.61 22.43 10.28
CA MET A 780 14.69 21.53 10.63
C MET A 780 14.93 21.55 12.14
N VAL A 781 14.96 20.37 12.75
CA VAL A 781 15.42 20.16 14.11
C VAL A 781 16.66 19.29 14.08
N ALA A 782 17.77 19.83 14.59
CA ALA A 782 19.07 19.15 14.58
C ALA A 782 19.68 19.15 15.99
N PRO A 783 20.68 18.30 16.27
CA PRO A 783 21.44 18.39 17.51
C PRO A 783 22.23 19.70 17.52
N ASN A 784 22.26 20.38 18.68
CA ASN A 784 23.09 21.56 18.88
C ASN A 784 24.41 21.23 19.60
N PHE A 785 24.56 19.98 20.05
CA PHE A 785 25.72 19.52 20.78
C PHE A 785 26.13 18.11 20.33
N ASP A 786 27.44 17.89 20.17
CA ASP A 786 28.01 16.59 19.81
C ASP A 786 28.04 15.67 21.03
N ILE A 787 27.04 14.79 21.14
CA ILE A 787 26.86 13.88 22.28
C ILE A 787 28.09 12.99 22.51
N SER A 788 28.86 12.67 21.46
CA SER A 788 30.08 11.87 21.57
C SER A 788 31.18 12.55 22.39
N LYS A 789 31.14 13.87 22.52
CA LYS A 789 32.06 14.64 23.39
C LYS A 789 31.73 14.49 24.88
N LEU A 790 30.53 14.07 25.25
CA LEU A 790 30.11 13.84 26.64
C LEU A 790 30.10 12.35 27.01
N LEU A 791 29.69 11.51 26.07
CA LEU A 791 29.63 10.06 26.20
C LEU A 791 30.39 9.44 25.03
N PRO A 792 31.73 9.32 25.12
CA PRO A 792 32.52 8.66 24.09
C PRO A 792 32.06 7.19 23.96
N ARG A 793 32.20 6.63 22.75
CA ARG A 793 31.67 5.30 22.44
C ARG A 793 32.18 4.21 23.38
N GLU A 794 33.45 4.27 23.76
CA GLU A 794 34.08 3.37 24.74
C GLU A 794 33.32 3.32 26.07
N LYS A 795 32.79 4.46 26.52
CA LYS A 795 32.01 4.57 27.77
C LYS A 795 30.60 4.03 27.59
N VAL A 796 29.99 4.23 26.41
CA VAL A 796 28.71 3.59 26.04
C VAL A 796 28.87 2.07 26.03
N ASP A 797 29.94 1.56 25.43
CA ASP A 797 30.23 0.12 25.37
C ASP A 797 30.54 -0.45 26.78
N GLU A 798 31.24 0.30 27.63
CA GLU A 798 31.46 -0.07 29.04
C GLU A 798 30.14 -0.15 29.83
N ILE A 799 29.26 0.84 29.68
CA ILE A 799 27.92 0.85 30.27
C ILE A 799 27.14 -0.38 29.80
N ILE A 800 27.18 -0.64 28.50
CA ILE A 800 26.54 -1.79 27.89
C ILE A 800 27.05 -3.11 28.51
N LYS A 801 28.36 -3.28 28.59
CA LYS A 801 28.99 -4.46 29.19
C LYS A 801 28.62 -4.64 30.67
N LYS A 802 28.59 -3.56 31.45
CA LYS A 802 28.18 -3.63 32.87
C LYS A 802 26.72 -4.07 33.03
N ILE A 803 25.83 -3.63 32.14
CA ILE A 803 24.44 -4.12 32.12
C ILE A 803 24.43 -5.63 31.81
N GLU A 804 25.27 -6.11 30.89
CA GLU A 804 25.36 -7.55 30.57
C GLU A 804 25.87 -8.40 31.73
N ASP A 805 26.94 -7.94 32.38
CA ASP A 805 27.56 -8.65 33.49
C ASP A 805 26.64 -8.65 34.73
N SER A 806 25.97 -7.52 35.02
CA SER A 806 24.99 -7.44 36.11
C SER A 806 23.78 -8.37 35.92
N GLU A 807 23.41 -8.69 34.70
CA GLU A 807 22.30 -9.60 34.40
C GLU A 807 22.74 -11.07 34.39
N ARG A 808 24.02 -11.35 34.12
CA ARG A 808 24.61 -12.70 34.27
C ARG A 808 24.72 -13.13 35.73
N GLU A 809 24.93 -12.21 36.66
CA GLU A 809 25.08 -12.49 38.09
C GLU A 809 23.77 -12.75 38.84
N LYS A 810 22.60 -12.39 38.27
CA LYS A 810 21.27 -12.53 38.90
C LYS A 810 20.59 -13.86 38.53
N GLY A 811 20.99 -14.95 39.17
CA GLY A 811 20.26 -16.22 39.12
C GLY A 811 18.99 -16.20 40.00
N GLY A 812 17.81 -16.39 39.39
CA GLY A 812 16.54 -16.71 40.09
C GLY A 812 15.79 -15.53 40.75
N SER A 813 14.45 -15.55 40.57
CA SER A 813 13.35 -14.74 41.15
C SER A 813 13.43 -13.19 41.29
N ASP A 814 14.59 -12.54 41.26
CA ASP A 814 14.73 -11.09 41.44
C ASP A 814 14.91 -10.32 40.11
N ARG A 815 14.13 -10.68 39.08
CA ARG A 815 14.13 -10.00 37.76
C ARG A 815 13.58 -8.56 37.78
N GLU A 816 12.97 -8.13 38.88
CA GLU A 816 12.23 -6.86 38.95
C GLU A 816 13.06 -5.62 39.36
N LYS A 817 14.37 -5.75 39.52
CA LYS A 817 15.23 -4.65 40.00
C LYS A 817 16.52 -4.51 39.17
N CYS A 818 16.39 -4.34 37.85
CA CYS A 818 17.50 -3.78 37.09
C CYS A 818 17.68 -2.33 37.57
N LYS A 819 18.71 -2.08 38.38
CA LYS A 819 18.94 -0.77 39.02
C LYS A 819 19.08 0.31 37.94
N PRO A 820 18.38 1.45 38.05
CA PRO A 820 18.42 2.56 37.07
C PRO A 820 19.78 3.30 36.96
N GLU A 821 20.86 2.77 37.54
CA GLU A 821 22.16 3.47 37.65
C GLU A 821 22.93 3.56 36.32
N LEU A 822 22.49 2.89 35.23
CA LEU A 822 23.24 2.78 33.97
C LEU A 822 22.38 2.91 32.68
N ASP A 823 21.26 3.63 32.72
CA ASP A 823 20.49 3.95 31.50
C ASP A 823 21.03 5.22 30.81
N ILE A 824 21.34 5.15 29.50
CA ILE A 824 21.93 6.27 28.75
C ILE A 824 20.99 7.49 28.70
N ALA A 825 19.68 7.28 28.60
CA ALA A 825 18.71 8.37 28.66
C ALA A 825 18.71 9.05 30.05
N LEU A 826 18.81 8.27 31.13
CA LEU A 826 18.93 8.82 32.50
C LEU A 826 20.28 9.52 32.74
N ILE A 827 21.37 9.02 32.15
CA ILE A 827 22.68 9.66 32.22
C ILE A 827 22.64 11.02 31.52
N LEU A 828 22.08 11.09 30.32
CA LEU A 828 21.89 12.35 29.60
C LEU A 828 20.96 13.31 30.37
N ALA A 829 19.92 12.78 31.00
CA ALA A 829 19.00 13.55 31.84
C ALA A 829 19.72 14.20 33.04
N GLN A 830 20.61 13.46 33.70
CA GLN A 830 21.41 13.97 34.81
C GLN A 830 22.41 15.03 34.35
N LEU A 831 23.06 14.81 33.20
CA LEU A 831 23.99 15.77 32.61
C LEU A 831 23.30 17.07 32.18
N GLU A 832 22.14 17.01 31.54
CA GLU A 832 21.35 18.18 31.17
C GLU A 832 20.91 18.97 32.41
N LYS A 833 20.54 18.28 33.49
CA LYS A 833 20.19 18.91 34.78
C LYS A 833 21.37 19.64 35.43
N GLU A 834 22.58 19.07 35.35
CA GLU A 834 23.79 19.64 35.94
C GLU A 834 24.35 20.82 35.13
N LYS A 835 24.31 20.74 33.79
CA LYS A 835 24.84 21.77 32.89
C LYS A 835 23.78 22.80 32.50
N LYS A 836 23.49 23.72 33.42
CA LYS A 836 22.56 24.84 33.17
C LYS A 836 22.95 25.63 31.91
N GLY A 837 22.02 25.77 30.97
CA GLY A 837 22.18 26.53 29.73
C GLY A 837 22.72 25.76 28.53
N LEU A 838 22.90 24.43 28.64
CA LEU A 838 23.22 23.58 27.50
C LEU A 838 21.96 23.35 26.64
N GLU A 839 21.94 23.89 25.42
CA GLU A 839 20.91 23.58 24.44
C GLU A 839 21.29 22.28 23.70
N PHE A 840 20.40 21.29 23.72
CA PHE A 840 20.63 20.00 23.04
C PHE A 840 20.21 20.01 21.57
N ILE A 841 19.33 20.93 21.18
CA ILE A 841 18.74 20.99 19.85
C ILE A 841 18.81 22.40 19.27
N LYS A 842 18.86 22.45 17.94
CA LYS A 842 18.85 23.63 17.10
C LYS A 842 17.61 23.52 16.22
N ASP A 843 16.73 24.50 16.33
CA ASP A 843 15.48 24.58 15.58
C ASP A 843 15.55 25.76 14.61
N LYS A 844 15.30 25.48 13.32
CA LYS A 844 15.43 26.46 12.24
C LYS A 844 14.33 26.28 11.22
N GLU A 845 13.84 27.41 10.73
CA GLU A 845 13.10 27.48 9.48
C GLU A 845 14.06 27.37 8.30
N VAL A 846 13.73 26.52 7.33
CA VAL A 846 14.51 26.27 6.11
C VAL A 846 13.62 26.50 4.90
N LYS A 847 14.19 27.14 3.87
CA LYS A 847 13.46 27.45 2.64
C LYS A 847 13.43 26.22 1.72
N VAL A 848 12.27 25.98 1.12
CA VAL A 848 12.18 25.15 -0.08
C VAL A 848 12.47 26.07 -1.27
N VAL A 849 13.43 25.69 -2.10
CA VAL A 849 13.87 26.50 -3.25
C VAL A 849 13.87 25.66 -4.51
N SER A 850 13.79 26.32 -5.66
CA SER A 850 14.00 25.73 -6.98
C SER A 850 15.02 26.60 -7.73
N HIS A 851 15.99 25.97 -8.39
CA HIS A 851 17.02 26.64 -9.17
C HIS A 851 16.85 26.29 -10.64
N GLU A 852 16.82 27.30 -11.52
CA GLU A 852 16.86 27.14 -12.98
C GLU A 852 15.77 26.21 -13.56
N GLY A 853 14.59 26.16 -12.93
CA GLY A 853 13.49 25.26 -13.33
C GLY A 853 13.68 23.80 -12.90
N GLY A 854 14.73 23.48 -12.15
CA GLY A 854 14.95 22.16 -11.56
C GLY A 854 13.99 21.83 -10.40
N PRO A 855 14.00 20.57 -9.91
CA PRO A 855 13.09 20.13 -8.87
C PRO A 855 13.24 20.95 -7.60
N SER A 856 12.14 21.18 -6.89
CA SER A 856 12.17 21.86 -5.59
C SER A 856 12.95 21.03 -4.58
N HIS A 857 13.71 21.69 -3.71
CA HIS A 857 14.57 21.00 -2.76
C HIS A 857 14.86 21.87 -1.52
N VAL A 858 15.39 21.22 -0.49
CA VAL A 858 15.85 21.80 0.77
C VAL A 858 17.35 21.57 0.91
N HIS A 859 18.12 22.63 1.14
CA HIS A 859 19.58 22.57 1.34
C HIS A 859 20.00 23.08 2.72
N VAL A 860 20.92 22.36 3.37
CA VAL A 860 21.53 22.75 4.63
C VAL A 860 23.05 22.54 4.57
N HIS A 861 23.81 23.64 4.59
CA HIS A 861 25.28 23.61 4.55
C HIS A 861 25.94 23.44 5.95
N GLU A 862 25.25 23.81 7.03
CA GLU A 862 25.79 23.79 8.40
C GLU A 862 25.52 22.46 9.12
N THR A 863 26.23 21.39 8.78
CA THR A 863 26.07 20.03 9.36
C THR A 863 27.25 19.63 10.24
N GLU A 864 27.85 20.58 10.95
CA GLU A 864 29.10 20.33 11.71
C GLU A 864 28.89 19.44 12.95
N ILE A 865 27.66 19.32 13.45
CA ILE A 865 27.34 18.56 14.66
C ILE A 865 26.83 17.17 14.28
N PRO A 866 27.51 16.09 14.71
CA PRO A 866 27.02 14.73 14.53
C PRO A 866 25.69 14.48 15.28
N GLY A 867 24.85 13.64 14.68
CA GLY A 867 23.55 13.21 15.18
C GLY A 867 22.48 13.38 14.10
N THR A 868 21.21 13.34 14.49
CA THR A 868 20.10 13.21 13.53
C THR A 868 19.41 14.53 13.25
N TYR A 869 19.34 14.88 11.98
CA TYR A 869 18.69 16.10 11.49
C TYR A 869 17.31 15.69 11.00
N HIS A 870 16.28 16.22 11.64
CA HIS A 870 14.89 15.94 11.35
C HIS A 870 14.28 17.09 10.56
N PHE A 871 13.55 16.77 9.51
CA PHE A 871 12.92 17.74 8.64
C PHE A 871 11.41 17.47 8.57
N GLY A 872 10.62 18.49 8.84
CA GLY A 872 9.20 18.54 8.46
C GLY A 872 9.05 19.48 7.27
N ILE A 873 8.46 19.01 6.18
CA ILE A 873 8.33 19.73 4.92
C ILE A 873 6.86 19.84 4.54
N TYR A 874 6.40 21.07 4.34
CA TYR A 874 5.09 21.37 3.77
C TYR A 874 5.24 21.71 2.29
N VAL A 875 4.39 21.12 1.45
CA VAL A 875 4.25 21.52 0.05
C VAL A 875 2.78 21.64 -0.33
N ASP A 876 2.45 22.62 -1.17
CA ASP A 876 1.12 22.79 -1.73
C ASP A 876 1.18 23.09 -3.23
N GLY A 877 0.07 22.87 -3.93
CA GLY A 877 0.03 23.03 -5.38
C GLY A 877 -1.31 22.72 -6.02
N LYS A 878 -1.30 22.65 -7.35
CA LYS A 878 -2.47 22.26 -8.15
C LYS A 878 -2.17 21.10 -9.09
N TYR A 879 -2.98 20.07 -9.01
CA TYR A 879 -2.97 18.88 -9.87
C TYR A 879 -3.90 19.06 -11.07
N THR A 880 -3.47 18.52 -12.21
CA THR A 880 -4.17 18.58 -13.51
C THR A 880 -4.40 17.15 -14.02
N PRO A 881 -5.60 16.58 -13.85
CA PRO A 881 -5.85 15.17 -14.18
C PRO A 881 -5.66 14.83 -15.67
N ASN A 882 -5.90 15.81 -16.55
CA ASN A 882 -5.91 15.66 -18.00
C ASN A 882 -4.73 16.33 -18.72
N ALA A 883 -3.76 16.90 -18.00
CA ALA A 883 -2.62 17.53 -18.66
C ALA A 883 -1.79 16.47 -19.40
N VAL A 884 -1.71 16.60 -20.72
CA VAL A 884 -0.83 15.80 -21.57
C VAL A 884 0.55 16.45 -21.49
N GLY A 885 1.46 15.85 -20.72
CA GLY A 885 2.87 16.18 -20.81
C GLY A 885 3.31 15.97 -22.27
N LYS A 886 3.81 17.02 -22.92
CA LYS A 886 4.50 16.84 -24.20
C LYS A 886 5.70 15.92 -23.92
N ASN A 887 5.78 14.82 -24.67
CA ASN A 887 6.86 13.84 -24.57
C ASN A 887 8.23 14.50 -24.43
N GLY A 888 8.96 14.14 -23.38
CA GLY A 888 10.41 14.36 -23.26
C GLY A 888 10.81 15.02 -21.95
N HIS A 889 11.36 14.22 -21.03
CA HIS A 889 12.43 14.57 -20.08
C HIS A 889 12.40 15.92 -19.33
N ASP A 890 11.28 16.61 -19.22
CA ASP A 890 11.22 17.87 -18.49
C ASP A 890 10.79 17.62 -17.05
N HIS A 891 11.75 17.79 -16.16
CA HIS A 891 11.55 17.73 -14.72
C HIS A 891 10.77 18.96 -14.26
N GLY A 892 9.53 18.74 -13.80
CA GLY A 892 9.01 19.46 -12.63
C GLY A 892 8.40 20.85 -12.80
N ASN A 893 8.33 21.47 -13.98
CA ASN A 893 7.58 22.72 -14.13
C ASN A 893 6.91 22.85 -15.50
N ILE A 894 5.58 22.80 -15.50
CA ILE A 894 4.75 23.04 -16.68
C ILE A 894 4.27 24.50 -16.62
N GLU A 895 5.15 25.46 -16.91
CA GLU A 895 4.77 26.89 -16.87
C GLU A 895 3.88 27.34 -18.05
N ASN A 896 3.61 26.49 -19.05
CA ASN A 896 2.92 26.89 -20.29
C ASN A 896 1.87 25.88 -20.80
N ILE A 897 0.96 25.40 -19.94
CA ILE A 897 -0.30 24.81 -20.41
C ILE A 897 -1.44 25.79 -20.11
N HIS A 898 -2.15 26.21 -21.16
CA HIS A 898 -3.46 26.84 -21.04
C HIS A 898 -4.46 25.78 -20.53
N VAL A 899 -4.49 25.57 -19.22
CA VAL A 899 -5.54 24.78 -18.56
C VAL A 899 -6.64 25.74 -18.13
N ASN A 900 -7.90 25.41 -18.40
CA ASN A 900 -9.02 26.15 -17.80
C ASN A 900 -8.94 25.99 -16.27
N ASP A 901 -9.08 27.09 -15.52
CA ASP A 901 -9.00 27.08 -14.04
C ASP A 901 -9.99 26.10 -13.39
N GLU A 902 -11.08 25.73 -14.09
CA GLU A 902 -12.11 24.77 -13.64
C GLU A 902 -11.63 23.31 -13.56
N GLU A 903 -10.48 22.95 -14.14
CA GLU A 903 -9.94 21.57 -14.09
C GLU A 903 -8.85 21.38 -13.03
N LEU A 904 -8.46 22.44 -12.32
CA LEU A 904 -7.37 22.40 -11.35
C LEU A 904 -7.83 21.94 -9.97
N GLU A 905 -7.11 20.98 -9.40
CA GLU A 905 -7.42 20.38 -8.10
C GLU A 905 -6.31 20.73 -7.11
N THR A 906 -6.65 21.49 -6.05
CA THR A 906 -5.68 21.88 -5.02
C THR A 906 -5.22 20.66 -4.21
N PHE A 907 -3.94 20.62 -3.89
CA PHE A 907 -3.41 19.66 -2.93
C PHE A 907 -2.44 20.32 -1.96
N SER A 908 -2.30 19.73 -0.78
CA SER A 908 -1.22 19.99 0.16
C SER A 908 -0.66 18.68 0.71
N ARG A 909 0.62 18.66 1.06
CA ARG A 909 1.30 17.53 1.68
C ARG A 909 2.16 17.99 2.86
N LEU A 910 2.16 17.19 3.92
CA LEU A 910 3.05 17.36 5.07
C LEU A 910 3.87 16.08 5.20
N LEU A 911 5.17 16.19 4.92
CA LEU A 911 6.10 15.07 4.81
C LEU A 911 7.23 15.23 5.82
N ASN A 912 7.74 14.11 6.34
CA ASN A 912 8.86 14.11 7.27
C ASN A 912 10.01 13.26 6.71
N ILE A 913 11.25 13.66 6.97
CA ILE A 913 12.45 12.87 6.69
C ILE A 913 13.49 13.10 7.78
N SER A 914 14.34 12.10 8.04
CA SER A 914 15.46 12.22 8.97
C SER A 914 16.76 11.82 8.30
N VAL A 915 17.79 12.64 8.45
CA VAL A 915 19.12 12.42 7.87
C VAL A 915 20.14 12.34 9.01
N ALA A 916 20.97 11.31 9.02
CA ALA A 916 21.99 11.13 10.03
C ALA A 916 23.30 11.82 9.60
N VAL A 917 23.88 12.61 10.49
CA VAL A 917 25.22 13.16 10.35
C VAL A 917 26.16 12.35 11.25
N VAL A 918 27.03 11.55 10.68
CA VAL A 918 27.86 10.59 11.43
C VAL A 918 29.33 10.79 11.10
N LYS A 919 30.20 10.76 12.11
CA LYS A 919 31.65 10.70 11.89
C LYS A 919 32.00 9.31 11.35
N GLY A 920 32.68 9.28 10.20
CA GLY A 920 33.18 8.06 9.55
C GLY A 920 34.27 7.34 10.32
#